data_AF-A0A2U9BVW5-F1
#
_entry.id   AF-A0A2U9BVW5-F1
#
_cell.length_a   1.000
_cell.length_b   1.000
_cell.length_c   1.000
_cell.angle_alpha   90.00
_cell.angle_beta   90.00
_cell.angle_gamma   90.00
#
_symmetry.space_group_name_H-M   'P 1'
#
loop_
_entity.id
_entity.type
_entity.pdbx_description
1 polymer ?
#
loop_
_entity_poly.entity_id
_entity_poly.type
_entity_poly.pdbx_seq_one_letter_code
_entity_poly.pdbx_strand_id
1 'polypeptide(L)'
;MAGKTWRSAVSQVVGVLMRETPQPRTFTRGIQTVTLIPGDGIGPEISTAVMKIFEAAKAPIQWEERNVTAIQGPGGKWMIPPDAKESMDRNKIGLKGPLKTPIAAGHPSMNLLLRKTFDLYANVRPCVSMEGYKTPYTDVNLVTIRENTEGEYSGIEHLIVDGVVQSIKLITEQASQRIAEYAFEYARNNQRASVTAVHKANIMRMSDGLFLRKCREAAEKHKDVKFSEMYLDTVCLNMVQDPTQFDVLVMPNLYGDILSDLCAGLIGGLGVTPSGNIGANGVAIFESVHGTAPDIAGKDMANPTALLLSAVMMLRHMGLHGHAKTIETACFDTIREKKTLQSRGRRNFRSVSSEALQKVLRRGAVGDSTAMVHETGFYDLLGVGPKSSPEEIKKAYRKLALKYHPDKNPSEGERFKLISQAYEVLSDPKKRDLYDQGGEQAIKEGGMSGGTSPMDMFNMFFGGGGRMQRERRGKNVVHQLSVTLDEVYNGTTRKLGLQKNVICEKCDGYGGKKGALEKCSNCKGRGVQIKVQQIGPGMIQQIQSMCSDCQGQGEKFSPKDRCKNCNGQKVERKKKILEVHIDKGMKDGQKITFHGEGDQEPGLEPGDVIIVLDQKEHPVFQRQEDNLTMKMNIKLVEALCGFKNTIQTLDDRTLVISSLPGEVIKHTDIKRVANEGMPIYRDPYEKGQLFIQFQVAFPEKDWLPEHLMFQLERLLPAREDVMITDEMEEVELCEVDERTQQRNSGGEAYEEDEEGPRGGVQCQTQ
;
A
#
# COMPACT_ATOMS: atom_id res chain seq x y z
N MET A 1 -70.72 -21.12 5.26
CA MET A 1 -71.13 -20.37 6.47
C MET A 1 -69.92 -20.35 7.39
N ALA A 2 -69.06 -19.33 7.34
CA ALA A 2 -69.19 -18.02 7.98
C ALA A 2 -69.11 -18.08 9.51
N GLY A 3 -68.00 -17.55 10.05
CA GLY A 3 -67.90 -16.95 11.38
C GLY A 3 -67.75 -17.91 12.57
N LYS A 4 -67.25 -17.48 13.72
CA LYS A 4 -67.00 -16.10 14.16
C LYS A 4 -66.34 -16.16 15.55
N THR A 5 -65.30 -15.35 15.70
CA THR A 5 -65.00 -14.48 16.86
C THR A 5 -64.70 -15.05 18.25
N TRP A 6 -63.58 -14.52 18.79
CA TRP A 6 -63.23 -14.27 20.20
C TRP A 6 -62.21 -15.22 20.85
N ARG A 7 -60.94 -14.99 20.49
CA ARG A 7 -59.83 -15.07 21.44
C ARG A 7 -59.38 -13.63 21.70
N SER A 8 -59.79 -13.09 22.85
CA SER A 8 -59.41 -11.78 23.36
C SER A 8 -58.94 -11.95 24.81
N ALA A 9 -57.86 -11.26 25.14
CA ALA A 9 -57.34 -10.98 26.48
C ALA A 9 -56.83 -12.18 27.30
N VAL A 10 -55.51 -12.45 27.21
CA VAL A 10 -54.50 -12.59 28.30
C VAL A 10 -53.21 -13.15 27.65
N SER A 11 -52.57 -12.37 26.77
CA SER A 11 -51.20 -12.64 26.28
C SER A 11 -50.42 -11.34 26.01
N GLN A 12 -50.81 -10.26 26.68
CA GLN A 12 -49.98 -9.07 26.81
C GLN A 12 -49.26 -9.19 28.14
N VAL A 13 -47.96 -9.54 28.10
CA VAL A 13 -46.91 -9.11 29.06
C VAL A 13 -45.53 -9.79 28.79
N VAL A 14 -45.40 -10.84 27.97
CA VAL A 14 -44.09 -11.53 27.81
C VAL A 14 -43.63 -11.71 26.35
N GLY A 15 -43.78 -10.70 25.50
CA GLY A 15 -43.47 -10.89 24.06
C GLY A 15 -43.10 -9.62 23.30
N VAL A 16 -42.28 -8.74 23.88
CA VAL A 16 -41.68 -7.62 23.16
C VAL A 16 -40.24 -7.47 23.62
N LEU A 17 -39.34 -8.28 23.05
CA LEU A 17 -37.90 -8.01 23.02
C LEU A 17 -37.40 -8.31 21.61
N MET A 18 -37.34 -7.22 20.84
CA MET A 18 -36.42 -6.93 19.74
C MET A 18 -36.13 -8.03 18.70
N ARG A 19 -36.84 -7.93 17.58
CA ARG A 19 -36.25 -8.13 16.25
C ARG A 19 -36.52 -6.86 15.43
N GLU A 20 -35.66 -5.86 15.57
CA GLU A 20 -35.59 -4.77 14.61
C GLU A 20 -34.91 -5.30 13.34
N THR A 21 -35.71 -5.59 12.32
CA THR A 21 -35.21 -5.68 10.94
C THR A 21 -34.65 -4.33 10.51
N PRO A 22 -33.47 -4.25 9.87
CA PRO A 22 -32.93 -2.99 9.37
C PRO A 22 -33.89 -2.41 8.33
N GLN A 23 -34.49 -1.27 8.64
CA GLN A 23 -35.35 -0.56 7.69
C GLN A 23 -34.54 -0.06 6.49
N PRO A 24 -35.08 -0.13 5.26
CA PRO A 24 -34.47 0.53 4.11
C PRO A 24 -34.45 2.05 4.36
N ARG A 25 -33.25 2.63 4.35
CA ARG A 25 -32.98 4.05 4.64
C ARG A 25 -33.79 4.95 3.71
N THR A 26 -34.84 5.59 4.24
CA THR A 26 -35.58 6.65 3.54
C THR A 26 -34.88 7.98 3.83
N PHE A 27 -33.97 8.39 2.94
CA PHE A 27 -33.36 9.71 3.02
C PHE A 27 -34.39 10.76 2.57
N THR A 28 -34.78 11.66 3.47
CA THR A 28 -35.63 12.82 3.19
C THR A 28 -34.94 13.76 2.19
N ARG A 29 -35.71 14.27 1.22
CA ARG A 29 -35.27 15.20 0.14
C ARG A 29 -34.91 16.62 0.63
N GLY A 30 -34.32 16.76 1.81
CA GLY A 30 -33.91 18.03 2.42
C GLY A 30 -32.40 18.26 2.37
N ILE A 31 -31.99 19.51 2.62
CA ILE A 31 -30.58 19.86 2.87
C ILE A 31 -30.11 19.12 4.13
N GLN A 32 -29.00 18.39 4.04
CA GLN A 32 -28.43 17.66 5.18
C GLN A 32 -27.26 18.44 5.78
N THR A 33 -27.22 18.52 7.11
CA THR A 33 -26.11 19.17 7.81
C THR A 33 -24.98 18.16 8.00
N VAL A 34 -23.75 18.55 7.65
CA VAL A 34 -22.55 17.73 7.77
C VAL A 34 -21.53 18.48 8.61
N THR A 35 -20.96 17.81 9.61
CA THR A 35 -19.90 18.40 10.44
C THR A 35 -18.61 18.48 9.63
N LEU A 36 -18.08 19.68 9.43
CA LEU A 36 -16.80 19.91 8.76
C LEU A 36 -15.72 20.16 9.80
N ILE A 37 -14.63 19.41 9.72
CA ILE A 37 -13.44 19.60 10.55
C ILE A 37 -12.30 20.02 9.61
N PRO A 38 -12.00 21.32 9.47
CA PRO A 38 -10.99 21.79 8.50
C PRO A 38 -9.60 21.18 8.72
N GLY A 39 -9.25 20.89 9.97
CA GLY A 39 -7.98 20.32 10.38
C GLY A 39 -6.81 21.31 10.34
N ASP A 40 -5.59 20.78 10.29
CA ASP A 40 -4.33 21.51 10.43
C ASP A 40 -3.50 21.50 9.14
N GLY A 41 -2.51 22.39 9.04
CA GLY A 41 -1.58 22.46 7.92
C GLY A 41 -2.29 22.81 6.61
N ILE A 42 -2.23 21.93 5.60
CA ILE A 42 -2.96 22.11 4.34
C ILE A 42 -4.49 21.94 4.46
N GLY A 43 -4.97 21.40 5.58
CA GLY A 43 -6.38 21.03 5.79
C GLY A 43 -7.40 22.14 5.48
N PRO A 44 -7.24 23.37 6.01
CA PRO A 44 -8.16 24.47 5.72
C PRO A 44 -8.24 24.83 4.23
N GLU A 45 -7.12 24.80 3.51
CA GLU A 45 -7.07 25.13 2.07
C GLU A 45 -7.84 24.11 1.24
N ILE A 46 -7.57 22.82 1.46
CA ILE A 46 -8.24 21.75 0.72
C ILE A 46 -9.72 21.63 1.10
N SER A 47 -10.08 21.88 2.36
CA SER A 47 -11.47 21.86 2.83
C SER A 47 -12.27 22.98 2.16
N THR A 48 -11.71 24.19 2.11
CA THR A 48 -12.32 25.33 1.40
C THR A 48 -12.50 25.03 -0.09
N ALA A 49 -11.54 24.36 -0.72
CA ALA A 49 -11.65 23.95 -2.12
C ALA A 49 -12.80 22.95 -2.34
N VAL A 50 -12.97 21.97 -1.46
CA VAL A 50 -14.08 21.00 -1.52
C VAL A 50 -15.42 21.70 -1.32
N MET A 51 -15.55 22.62 -0.36
CA MET A 51 -16.79 23.37 -0.13
C MET A 51 -17.23 24.14 -1.38
N LYS A 52 -16.29 24.84 -2.05
CA LYS A 52 -16.57 25.58 -3.30
C LYS A 52 -17.05 24.65 -4.42
N ILE A 53 -16.46 23.47 -4.55
CA ILE A 53 -16.88 22.47 -5.56
C ILE A 53 -18.30 21.96 -5.25
N PHE A 54 -18.62 21.73 -3.98
CA PHE A 54 -19.94 21.27 -3.55
C PHE A 54 -21.03 22.33 -3.77
N GLU A 55 -20.71 23.59 -3.49
CA GLU A 55 -21.59 24.74 -3.77
C GLU A 55 -21.86 24.86 -5.28
N ALA A 56 -20.81 24.77 -6.12
CA ALA A 56 -20.96 24.76 -7.57
C ALA A 56 -21.77 23.57 -8.10
N ALA A 57 -21.63 22.40 -7.47
CA ALA A 57 -22.41 21.20 -7.79
C ALA A 57 -23.85 21.28 -7.27
N LYS A 58 -24.22 22.32 -6.51
CA LYS A 58 -25.50 22.47 -5.82
C LYS A 58 -25.85 21.25 -4.96
N ALA A 59 -24.85 20.63 -4.34
CA ALA A 59 -25.06 19.51 -3.44
C ALA A 59 -25.93 19.95 -2.25
N PRO A 60 -26.94 19.18 -1.83
CA PRO A 60 -27.85 19.55 -0.75
C PRO A 60 -27.19 19.34 0.63
N ILE A 61 -26.07 20.03 0.88
CA ILE A 61 -25.27 19.93 2.09
C ILE A 61 -25.12 21.32 2.72
N GLN A 62 -25.36 21.37 4.04
CA GLN A 62 -25.02 22.50 4.88
C GLN A 62 -23.82 22.13 5.74
N TRP A 63 -22.77 22.95 5.71
CA TRP A 63 -21.57 22.70 6.49
C TRP A 63 -21.68 23.29 7.89
N GLU A 64 -21.39 22.49 8.90
CA GLU A 64 -21.25 22.92 10.29
C GLU A 64 -19.77 22.77 10.69
N GLU A 65 -19.03 23.87 10.61
CA GLU A 65 -17.59 23.87 10.94
C GLU A 65 -17.36 23.75 12.44
N ARG A 66 -16.53 22.77 12.84
CA ARG A 66 -16.13 22.52 14.23
C ARG A 66 -14.63 22.30 14.34
N ASN A 67 -14.05 22.79 15.43
CA ASN A 67 -12.66 22.52 15.77
C ASN A 67 -12.57 21.32 16.71
N VAL A 68 -11.60 20.44 16.47
CA VAL A 68 -11.33 19.25 17.27
C VAL A 68 -9.98 19.31 17.99
N THR A 69 -9.37 20.49 18.14
CA THR A 69 -8.16 20.63 18.96
C THR A 69 -8.39 20.03 20.35
N ALA A 70 -7.46 19.18 20.80
CA ALA A 70 -7.59 18.46 22.07
C ALA A 70 -7.76 19.43 23.25
N ILE A 71 -8.72 19.13 24.12
CA ILE A 71 -8.88 19.84 25.41
C ILE A 71 -8.65 18.88 26.57
N GLN A 72 -8.21 19.40 27.72
CA GLN A 72 -8.16 18.61 28.95
C GLN A 72 -9.54 18.66 29.63
N GLY A 73 -10.14 17.49 29.81
CA GLY A 73 -11.38 17.32 30.55
C GLY A 73 -11.17 17.27 32.07
N PRO A 74 -12.25 17.09 32.84
CA PRO A 74 -12.18 16.86 34.28
C PRO A 74 -11.26 15.67 34.60
N GLY A 75 -10.29 15.86 35.49
CA GLY A 75 -9.30 14.83 35.85
C GLY A 75 -8.12 14.70 34.89
N GLY A 76 -7.84 15.70 34.05
CA GLY A 76 -6.63 15.79 33.22
C GLY A 76 -6.61 14.87 31.99
N LYS A 77 -7.71 14.15 31.71
CA LYS A 77 -7.82 13.30 30.51
C LYS A 77 -8.09 14.15 29.27
N TRP A 78 -7.34 13.88 28.20
CA TRP A 78 -7.56 14.51 26.90
C TRP A 78 -8.88 14.06 26.27
N MET A 79 -9.67 15.02 25.79
CA MET A 79 -10.97 14.77 25.16
C MET A 79 -11.20 15.69 23.94
N ILE A 80 -12.14 15.31 23.09
CA ILE A 80 -12.62 16.15 21.98
C ILE A 80 -13.52 17.24 22.57
N PRO A 81 -13.47 18.48 22.03
CA PRO A 81 -14.39 19.55 22.40
C PRO A 81 -15.86 19.11 22.40
N PRO A 82 -16.65 19.42 23.46
CA PRO A 82 -18.04 18.97 23.58
C PRO A 82 -18.94 19.44 22.43
N ASP A 83 -18.68 20.63 21.87
CA ASP A 83 -19.40 21.20 20.73
C ASP A 83 -19.18 20.39 19.45
N ALA A 84 -17.94 19.94 19.20
CA ALA A 84 -17.63 19.06 18.08
C ALA A 84 -18.26 17.67 18.26
N LYS A 85 -18.28 17.16 19.50
CA LYS A 85 -18.96 15.90 19.83
C LYS A 85 -20.46 16.00 19.61
N GLU A 86 -21.11 17.05 20.11
CA GLU A 86 -22.53 17.30 19.94
C GLU A 86 -22.92 17.44 18.47
N SER A 87 -22.11 18.17 17.68
CA SER A 87 -22.29 18.30 16.24
C SER A 87 -22.26 16.95 15.52
N MET A 88 -21.27 16.11 15.83
CA MET A 88 -21.18 14.75 15.25
C MET A 88 -22.30 13.83 15.73
N ASP A 89 -22.67 13.89 17.01
CA ASP A 89 -23.75 13.09 17.56
C ASP A 89 -25.11 13.48 16.95
N ARG A 90 -25.31 14.74 16.58
CA ARG A 90 -26.51 15.23 15.88
C ARG A 90 -26.50 14.91 14.39
N ASN A 91 -25.42 15.26 13.69
CA ASN A 91 -25.35 15.19 12.22
C ASN A 91 -25.01 13.78 11.70
N LYS A 92 -24.33 12.96 12.52
CA LYS A 92 -23.82 11.61 12.21
C LYS A 92 -22.76 11.53 11.11
N ILE A 93 -22.75 12.46 10.15
CA ILE A 93 -21.80 12.51 9.04
C ILE A 93 -20.80 13.64 9.25
N GLY A 94 -19.52 13.33 9.07
CA GLY A 94 -18.43 14.29 9.12
C GLY A 94 -17.47 14.20 7.95
N LEU A 95 -16.89 15.33 7.57
CA LEU A 95 -15.76 15.43 6.65
C LEU A 95 -14.61 16.09 7.40
N LYS A 96 -13.42 15.48 7.43
CA LYS A 96 -12.25 16.02 8.10
C LYS A 96 -11.04 16.16 7.18
N GLY A 97 -10.33 17.28 7.34
CA GLY A 97 -8.97 17.43 6.88
C GLY A 97 -7.95 16.71 7.77
N PRO A 98 -6.66 16.73 7.40
CA PRO A 98 -5.59 16.13 8.18
C PRO A 98 -5.43 16.84 9.54
N LEU A 99 -5.16 16.07 10.60
CA LEU A 99 -4.93 16.58 11.96
C LEU A 99 -3.47 16.38 12.37
N LYS A 100 -2.87 17.40 12.98
CA LYS A 100 -1.51 17.30 13.51
C LYS A 100 -1.52 16.47 14.79
N THR A 101 -0.61 15.50 14.87
CA THR A 101 -0.35 14.75 16.11
C THR A 101 1.06 15.13 16.60
N PRO A 102 1.23 15.57 17.86
CA PRO A 102 2.55 15.84 18.39
C PRO A 102 3.36 14.54 18.57
N ILE A 103 4.66 14.59 18.29
CA ILE A 103 5.57 13.43 18.36
C ILE A 103 6.24 13.43 19.73
N ALA A 104 6.22 12.29 20.43
CA ALA A 104 6.94 12.01 21.69
C ALA A 104 6.53 12.80 22.96
N ALA A 105 5.65 13.80 22.89
CA ALA A 105 5.03 14.45 24.06
C ALA A 105 3.73 15.17 23.69
N GLY A 106 2.69 15.12 24.55
CA GLY A 106 1.43 15.86 24.35
C GLY A 106 0.16 15.01 24.45
N HIS A 107 -0.93 15.50 23.85
CA HIS A 107 -2.19 14.75 23.79
C HIS A 107 -2.07 13.51 22.90
N PRO A 108 -2.83 12.43 23.18
CA PRO A 108 -2.89 11.27 22.29
C PRO A 108 -3.36 11.67 20.88
N SER A 109 -3.10 10.82 19.89
CA SER A 109 -3.51 11.07 18.50
C SER A 109 -5.00 11.43 18.42
N MET A 110 -5.29 12.63 17.89
CA MET A 110 -6.68 13.08 17.74
C MET A 110 -7.47 12.20 16.78
N ASN A 111 -6.79 11.59 15.80
CA ASN A 111 -7.39 10.61 14.90
C ASN A 111 -7.87 9.38 15.68
N LEU A 112 -7.05 8.90 16.62
CA LEU A 112 -7.40 7.77 17.49
C LEU A 112 -8.55 8.14 18.43
N LEU A 113 -8.51 9.34 19.02
CA LEU A 113 -9.54 9.81 19.92
C LEU A 113 -10.90 9.92 19.21
N LEU A 114 -10.96 10.50 18.01
CA LEU A 114 -12.17 10.55 17.18
C LEU A 114 -12.71 9.15 16.88
N ARG A 115 -11.84 8.20 16.51
CA ARG A 115 -12.24 6.82 16.21
C ARG A 115 -12.82 6.10 17.42
N LYS A 116 -12.22 6.28 18.60
CA LYS A 116 -12.70 5.68 19.85
C LYS A 116 -14.00 6.34 20.33
N THR A 117 -14.08 7.68 20.34
CA THR A 117 -15.25 8.41 20.83
C THR A 117 -16.52 8.13 20.02
N PHE A 118 -16.38 7.92 18.70
CA PHE A 118 -17.51 7.65 17.82
C PHE A 118 -17.61 6.19 17.35
N ASP A 119 -16.86 5.27 17.98
CA ASP A 119 -16.79 3.84 17.63
C ASP A 119 -16.69 3.57 16.11
N LEU A 120 -15.76 4.28 15.45
CA LEU A 120 -15.54 4.20 14.00
C LEU A 120 -14.69 2.99 13.63
N TYR A 121 -15.31 1.82 13.68
CA TYR A 121 -14.63 0.53 13.65
C TYR A 121 -14.12 0.06 12.29
N ALA A 122 -14.66 0.54 11.19
CA ALA A 122 -14.25 0.13 9.84
C ALA A 122 -13.61 1.30 9.10
N ASN A 123 -12.35 1.17 8.71
CA ASN A 123 -11.70 2.11 7.81
C ASN A 123 -11.71 1.55 6.38
N VAL A 124 -12.41 2.23 5.47
CA VAL A 124 -12.58 1.84 4.07
C VAL A 124 -11.73 2.73 3.18
N ARG A 125 -10.80 2.12 2.44
CA ARG A 125 -9.88 2.82 1.53
C ARG A 125 -9.90 2.16 0.15
N PRO A 126 -10.70 2.71 -0.80
CA PRO A 126 -10.69 2.26 -2.17
C PRO A 126 -9.46 2.79 -2.90
N CYS A 127 -8.80 1.91 -3.65
CA CYS A 127 -7.60 2.21 -4.43
C CYS A 127 -7.88 1.88 -5.90
N VAL A 128 -8.11 2.93 -6.68
CA VAL A 128 -8.47 2.83 -8.10
C VAL A 128 -7.47 3.62 -8.93
N SER A 129 -6.90 2.99 -9.95
CA SER A 129 -6.03 3.64 -10.93
C SER A 129 -6.78 4.77 -11.62
N MET A 130 -6.16 5.95 -11.68
CA MET A 130 -6.76 7.12 -12.31
C MET A 130 -6.25 7.29 -13.73
N GLU A 131 -7.18 7.37 -14.69
CA GLU A 131 -6.84 7.72 -16.06
C GLU A 131 -6.16 9.10 -16.13
N GLY A 132 -4.96 9.14 -16.71
CA GLY A 132 -4.16 10.37 -16.84
C GLY A 132 -3.04 10.49 -15.81
N TYR A 133 -3.05 9.72 -14.72
CA TYR A 133 -1.95 9.67 -13.76
C TYR A 133 -1.06 8.45 -14.02
N LYS A 134 0.12 8.67 -14.61
CA LYS A 134 1.00 7.56 -15.02
C LYS A 134 1.73 6.98 -13.80
N THR A 135 1.39 5.76 -13.41
CA THR A 135 2.17 4.95 -12.47
C THR A 135 2.75 3.72 -13.17
N PRO A 136 3.61 2.92 -12.52
CA PRO A 136 4.07 1.65 -13.07
C PRO A 136 2.94 0.60 -13.24
N TYR A 137 1.77 0.84 -12.64
CA TYR A 137 0.64 -0.08 -12.62
C TYR A 137 -0.54 0.51 -13.40
N THR A 138 -1.31 -0.35 -14.08
CA THR A 138 -2.57 0.03 -14.72
C THR A 138 -3.70 -0.81 -14.15
N ASP A 139 -4.92 -0.29 -14.24
CA ASP A 139 -6.15 -1.05 -13.94
C ASP A 139 -6.25 -1.60 -12.50
N VAL A 140 -5.60 -0.93 -11.53
CA VAL A 140 -5.77 -1.25 -10.11
C VAL A 140 -7.18 -0.86 -9.70
N ASN A 141 -7.93 -1.79 -9.09
CA ASN A 141 -9.27 -1.51 -8.57
C ASN A 141 -9.61 -2.44 -7.40
N LEU A 142 -9.07 -2.11 -6.23
CA LEU A 142 -9.27 -2.87 -5.01
C LEU A 142 -9.76 -1.98 -3.88
N VAL A 143 -10.31 -2.57 -2.82
CA VAL A 143 -10.76 -1.87 -1.61
C VAL A 143 -10.16 -2.55 -0.39
N THR A 144 -9.52 -1.76 0.46
CA THR A 144 -9.06 -2.23 1.78
C THR A 144 -10.09 -1.85 2.85
N ILE A 145 -10.44 -2.83 3.69
CA ILE A 145 -11.33 -2.70 4.83
C ILE A 145 -10.52 -3.10 6.07
N ARG A 146 -10.18 -2.09 6.85
CA ARG A 146 -9.30 -2.19 8.02
C ARG A 146 -10.13 -2.11 9.29
N GLU A 147 -9.89 -3.03 10.21
CA GLU A 147 -10.32 -2.91 11.61
C GLU A 147 -9.62 -1.69 12.25
N ASN A 148 -10.37 -0.83 12.93
CA ASN A 148 -9.91 0.52 13.28
C ASN A 148 -10.04 0.88 14.78
N THR A 149 -10.39 -0.09 15.63
CA THR A 149 -10.57 0.08 17.09
C THR A 149 -9.55 -0.65 17.96
N GLU A 150 -9.01 -1.79 17.51
CA GLU A 150 -8.13 -2.65 18.32
C GLU A 150 -6.86 -3.05 17.55
N GLY A 151 -6.29 -4.22 17.84
CA GLY A 151 -5.03 -4.70 17.28
C GLY A 151 -3.80 -4.15 18.01
N GLU A 152 -2.73 -3.93 17.25
CA GLU A 152 -1.47 -3.35 17.72
C GLU A 152 -1.61 -1.86 18.09
N TYR A 153 -2.71 -1.23 17.67
CA TYR A 153 -3.06 0.17 17.95
C TYR A 153 -3.87 0.35 19.25
N SER A 154 -4.01 -0.72 20.04
CA SER A 154 -4.57 -0.65 21.39
C SER A 154 -3.83 0.37 22.28
N GLY A 155 -2.53 0.55 22.02
CA GLY A 155 -1.64 1.43 22.78
C GLY A 155 -1.28 0.86 24.15
N ILE A 156 -1.44 -0.45 24.33
CA ILE A 156 -1.13 -1.14 25.59
C ILE A 156 0.34 -1.55 25.54
N GLU A 157 1.18 -0.68 26.09
CA GLU A 157 2.62 -0.89 26.18
C GLU A 157 3.06 -0.75 27.63
N HIS A 158 4.01 -1.59 28.04
CA HIS A 158 4.62 -1.49 29.37
C HIS A 158 6.09 -1.91 29.30
N LEU A 159 6.89 -1.30 30.15
CA LEU A 159 8.24 -1.77 30.43
C LEU A 159 8.12 -2.97 31.37
N ILE A 160 8.59 -4.14 30.92
CA ILE A 160 8.66 -5.33 31.79
C ILE A 160 9.82 -5.14 32.76
N VAL A 161 10.99 -4.83 32.20
CA VAL A 161 12.22 -4.45 32.92
C VAL A 161 12.92 -3.36 32.10
N ASP A 162 13.93 -2.71 32.68
CA ASP A 162 14.72 -1.70 31.98
C ASP A 162 15.30 -2.27 30.68
N GLY A 163 14.97 -1.62 29.56
CA GLY A 163 15.39 -2.05 28.22
C GLY A 163 14.52 -3.13 27.58
N VAL A 164 13.47 -3.64 28.24
CA VAL A 164 12.51 -4.60 27.68
C VAL A 164 11.10 -4.00 27.67
N VAL A 165 10.62 -3.68 26.48
CA VAL A 165 9.27 -3.15 26.25
C VAL A 165 8.38 -4.25 25.68
N GLN A 166 7.20 -4.44 26.26
CA GLN A 166 6.15 -5.27 25.69
C GLN A 166 5.04 -4.40 25.12
N SER A 167 4.62 -4.74 23.91
CA SER A 167 3.42 -4.19 23.26
C SER A 167 2.38 -5.31 23.11
N ILE A 168 1.16 -5.08 23.60
CA ILE A 168 0.11 -6.09 23.60
C ILE A 168 -0.84 -5.86 22.43
N LYS A 169 -0.81 -6.78 21.47
CA LYS A 169 -1.82 -6.89 20.41
C LYS A 169 -3.11 -7.48 20.97
N LEU A 170 -4.19 -6.72 20.92
CA LEU A 170 -5.52 -7.15 21.37
C LEU A 170 -6.41 -7.44 20.16
N ILE A 171 -6.98 -8.64 20.08
CA ILE A 171 -8.01 -8.98 19.09
C ILE A 171 -9.20 -9.59 19.83
N THR A 172 -10.39 -9.02 19.62
CA THR A 172 -11.62 -9.47 20.25
C THR A 172 -12.57 -10.08 19.24
N GLU A 173 -13.43 -10.97 19.73
CA GLU A 173 -14.44 -11.65 18.91
C GLU A 173 -15.44 -10.65 18.32
N GLN A 174 -15.93 -9.71 19.14
CA GLN A 174 -16.94 -8.74 18.71
C GLN A 174 -16.43 -7.82 17.60
N ALA A 175 -15.22 -7.29 17.73
CA ALA A 175 -14.62 -6.42 16.73
C ALA A 175 -14.30 -7.17 15.42
N SER A 176 -13.79 -8.39 15.53
CA SER A 176 -13.54 -9.27 14.38
C SER A 176 -14.82 -9.66 13.65
N GLN A 177 -15.92 -9.91 14.37
CA GLN A 177 -17.21 -10.24 13.79
C GLN A 177 -17.78 -9.07 12.98
N ARG A 178 -17.85 -7.88 13.59
CA ARG A 178 -18.45 -6.70 12.95
C ARG A 178 -17.69 -6.23 11.71
N ILE A 179 -16.35 -6.32 11.71
CA ILE A 179 -15.54 -5.91 10.55
C ILE A 179 -15.67 -6.92 9.40
N ALA A 180 -15.74 -8.21 9.73
CA ALA A 180 -15.96 -9.27 8.74
C ALA A 180 -17.34 -9.12 8.08
N GLU A 181 -18.41 -8.99 8.87
CA GLU A 181 -19.77 -8.78 8.37
C GLU A 181 -19.85 -7.51 7.51
N TYR A 182 -19.26 -6.40 7.97
CA TYR A 182 -19.18 -5.17 7.21
C TYR A 182 -18.46 -5.35 5.85
N ALA A 183 -17.39 -6.14 5.79
CA ALA A 183 -16.66 -6.38 4.55
C ALA A 183 -17.50 -7.13 3.49
N PHE A 184 -18.26 -8.14 3.92
CA PHE A 184 -19.17 -8.87 3.03
C PHE A 184 -20.36 -8.01 2.60
N GLU A 185 -20.95 -7.24 3.51
CA GLU A 185 -22.02 -6.28 3.17
C GLU A 185 -21.53 -5.21 2.19
N TYR A 186 -20.33 -4.67 2.43
CA TYR A 186 -19.70 -3.72 1.52
C TYR A 186 -19.51 -4.33 0.14
N ALA A 187 -19.00 -5.57 0.07
CA ALA A 187 -18.80 -6.26 -1.19
C ALA A 187 -20.13 -6.40 -1.96
N ARG A 188 -21.19 -6.85 -1.30
CA ARG A 188 -22.53 -7.00 -1.91
C ARG A 188 -23.11 -5.66 -2.38
N ASN A 189 -23.06 -4.64 -1.53
CA ASN A 189 -23.62 -3.32 -1.83
C ASN A 189 -22.89 -2.60 -2.96
N ASN A 190 -21.61 -2.93 -3.19
CA ASN A 190 -20.79 -2.35 -4.24
C ASN A 190 -20.54 -3.32 -5.41
N GLN A 191 -21.30 -4.42 -5.51
CA GLN A 191 -21.22 -5.40 -6.61
C GLN A 191 -19.81 -5.98 -6.83
N ARG A 192 -19.11 -6.23 -5.73
CA ARG A 192 -17.78 -6.84 -5.69
C ARG A 192 -17.91 -8.36 -5.66
N ALA A 193 -16.96 -9.05 -6.28
CA ALA A 193 -17.01 -10.49 -6.50
C ALA A 193 -16.34 -11.31 -5.38
N SER A 194 -15.31 -10.75 -4.74
CA SER A 194 -14.55 -11.48 -3.72
C SER A 194 -14.12 -10.65 -2.53
N VAL A 195 -14.01 -11.33 -1.38
CA VAL A 195 -13.44 -10.82 -0.13
C VAL A 195 -12.28 -11.73 0.27
N THR A 196 -11.10 -11.15 0.48
CA THR A 196 -9.92 -11.84 1.01
C THR A 196 -9.64 -11.41 2.43
N ALA A 197 -9.62 -12.35 3.38
CA ALA A 197 -9.11 -12.11 4.73
C ALA A 197 -7.57 -12.17 4.74
N VAL A 198 -6.93 -11.09 5.15
CA VAL A 198 -5.46 -11.01 5.29
C VAL A 198 -5.06 -11.22 6.74
N HIS A 199 -4.16 -12.16 6.99
CA HIS A 199 -3.77 -12.56 8.35
C HIS A 199 -2.33 -13.08 8.41
N LYS A 200 -1.83 -13.33 9.62
CA LYS A 200 -0.55 -14.01 9.89
C LYS A 200 -0.71 -15.09 10.98
N ALA A 201 -1.81 -15.84 10.87
CA ALA A 201 -2.19 -16.89 11.83
C ALA A 201 -1.20 -18.08 11.92
N ASN A 202 -0.22 -18.19 11.00
CA ASN A 202 0.86 -19.17 11.10
C ASN A 202 1.82 -18.87 12.27
N ILE A 203 2.04 -17.58 12.57
CA ILE A 203 2.84 -17.11 13.70
C ILE A 203 1.92 -16.76 14.88
N MET A 204 0.92 -15.90 14.64
CA MET A 204 -0.03 -15.44 15.67
C MET A 204 -1.28 -16.31 15.71
N ARG A 205 -1.12 -17.55 16.18
CA ARG A 205 -2.17 -18.58 16.12
C ARG A 205 -3.45 -18.21 16.86
N MET A 206 -3.35 -17.50 17.99
CA MET A 206 -4.52 -17.15 18.82
C MET A 206 -5.22 -15.89 18.33
N SER A 207 -4.50 -14.77 18.19
CA SER A 207 -5.09 -13.48 17.81
C SER A 207 -5.62 -13.50 16.38
N ASP A 208 -4.76 -13.80 15.41
CA ASP A 208 -5.16 -13.82 14.00
C ASP A 208 -6.01 -15.05 13.67
N GLY A 209 -5.84 -16.14 14.43
CA GLY A 209 -6.73 -17.29 14.35
C GLY A 209 -8.15 -16.96 14.78
N LEU A 210 -8.35 -16.13 15.81
CA LEU A 210 -9.68 -15.65 16.20
C LEU A 210 -10.30 -14.79 15.10
N PHE A 211 -9.57 -13.81 14.58
CA PHE A 211 -10.02 -12.97 13.45
C PHE A 211 -10.42 -13.80 12.23
N LEU A 212 -9.59 -14.77 11.84
CA LEU A 212 -9.83 -15.64 10.70
C LEU A 212 -11.08 -16.52 10.88
N ARG A 213 -11.30 -17.06 12.10
CA ARG A 213 -12.52 -17.82 12.41
C ARG A 213 -13.77 -16.98 12.20
N LYS A 214 -13.79 -15.74 12.70
CA LYS A 214 -14.94 -14.83 12.52
C LYS A 214 -15.15 -14.45 11.05
N CYS A 215 -14.08 -14.31 10.27
CA CYS A 215 -14.20 -14.12 8.82
C CYS A 215 -14.82 -15.33 8.10
N ARG A 216 -14.46 -16.56 8.50
CA ARG A 216 -15.07 -17.80 7.97
C ARG A 216 -16.55 -17.90 8.33
N GLU A 217 -16.91 -17.61 9.58
CA GLU A 217 -18.31 -17.58 10.04
C GLU A 217 -19.14 -16.55 9.25
N ALA A 218 -18.58 -15.36 8.97
CA ALA A 218 -19.23 -14.38 8.10
C ALA A 218 -19.36 -14.91 6.66
N ALA A 219 -18.33 -15.55 6.10
CA ALA A 219 -18.38 -16.14 4.77
C ALA A 219 -19.49 -17.19 4.62
N GLU A 220 -19.77 -17.99 5.65
CA GLU A 220 -20.86 -18.97 5.65
C GLU A 220 -22.24 -18.33 5.52
N LYS A 221 -22.43 -17.12 6.07
CA LYS A 221 -23.65 -16.31 5.95
C LYS A 221 -23.78 -15.62 4.59
N HIS A 222 -22.67 -15.42 3.86
CA HIS A 222 -22.58 -14.63 2.63
C HIS A 222 -22.03 -15.45 1.45
N LYS A 223 -22.72 -16.55 1.09
CA LYS A 223 -22.29 -17.50 0.04
C LYS A 223 -22.29 -16.93 -1.39
N ASP A 224 -22.87 -15.75 -1.59
CA ASP A 224 -22.90 -15.02 -2.85
C ASP A 224 -21.57 -14.33 -3.18
N VAL A 225 -20.70 -14.12 -2.19
CA VAL A 225 -19.38 -13.49 -2.36
C VAL A 225 -18.29 -14.53 -2.19
N LYS A 226 -17.32 -14.58 -3.12
CA LYS A 226 -16.20 -15.53 -3.03
C LYS A 226 -15.29 -15.14 -1.87
N PHE A 227 -15.04 -16.08 -0.96
CA PHE A 227 -14.12 -15.88 0.16
C PHE A 227 -12.76 -16.54 -0.10
N SER A 228 -11.68 -15.84 0.22
CA SER A 228 -10.30 -16.36 0.22
C SER A 228 -9.54 -15.90 1.45
N GLU A 229 -8.49 -16.64 1.80
CA GLU A 229 -7.61 -16.34 2.93
C GLU A 229 -6.19 -16.28 2.41
N MET A 230 -5.43 -15.26 2.80
CA MET A 230 -4.04 -15.12 2.39
C MET A 230 -3.17 -14.58 3.51
N TYR A 231 -1.91 -15.02 3.53
CA TYR A 231 -0.93 -14.48 4.46
C TYR A 231 -0.49 -13.07 4.07
N LEU A 232 -0.27 -12.20 5.05
CA LEU A 232 0.14 -10.81 4.85
C LEU A 232 1.33 -10.65 3.90
N ASP A 233 2.38 -11.45 4.07
CA ASP A 233 3.58 -11.42 3.23
C ASP A 233 3.30 -11.84 1.78
N THR A 234 2.47 -12.87 1.59
CA THR A 234 2.02 -13.28 0.27
C THR A 234 1.20 -12.19 -0.40
N VAL A 235 0.30 -11.52 0.34
CA VAL A 235 -0.48 -10.39 -0.18
C VAL A 235 0.43 -9.23 -0.57
N CYS A 236 1.40 -8.84 0.27
CA CYS A 236 2.36 -7.79 -0.07
C CYS A 236 3.13 -8.11 -1.36
N LEU A 237 3.66 -9.34 -1.48
CA LEU A 237 4.40 -9.77 -2.66
C LEU A 237 3.52 -9.74 -3.92
N ASN A 238 2.36 -10.39 -3.85
CA ASN A 238 1.43 -10.51 -4.96
C ASN A 238 0.86 -9.16 -5.38
N MET A 239 0.62 -8.25 -4.44
CA MET A 239 0.06 -6.92 -4.72
C MET A 239 1.03 -6.02 -5.46
N VAL A 240 2.33 -6.15 -5.20
CA VAL A 240 3.37 -5.43 -5.94
C VAL A 240 3.64 -6.08 -7.31
N GLN A 241 3.38 -7.38 -7.47
CA GLN A 241 3.53 -8.08 -8.74
C GLN A 241 2.35 -7.87 -9.69
N ASP A 242 1.14 -8.13 -9.20
CA ASP A 242 -0.11 -7.98 -9.94
C ASP A 242 -1.25 -7.62 -8.96
N PRO A 243 -1.56 -6.32 -8.79
CA PRO A 243 -2.64 -5.89 -7.91
C PRO A 243 -4.05 -6.20 -8.45
N THR A 244 -4.20 -6.57 -9.73
CA THR A 244 -5.52 -6.79 -10.36
C THR A 244 -6.21 -8.06 -9.89
N GLN A 245 -5.47 -8.95 -9.21
CA GLN A 245 -6.02 -10.18 -8.62
C GLN A 245 -6.89 -9.93 -7.37
N PHE A 246 -6.82 -8.74 -6.77
CA PHE A 246 -7.50 -8.41 -5.52
C PHE A 246 -8.74 -7.55 -5.76
N ASP A 247 -9.79 -7.81 -4.98
CA ASP A 247 -11.05 -7.05 -5.02
C ASP A 247 -11.29 -6.36 -3.67
N VAL A 248 -11.93 -7.04 -2.70
CA VAL A 248 -12.05 -6.53 -1.32
C VAL A 248 -11.07 -7.26 -0.40
N LEU A 249 -10.29 -6.52 0.38
CA LEU A 249 -9.36 -7.05 1.38
C LEU A 249 -9.83 -6.65 2.78
N VAL A 250 -10.04 -7.62 3.68
CA VAL A 250 -10.40 -7.38 5.09
C VAL A 250 -9.27 -7.82 6.01
N MET A 251 -8.91 -6.99 7.01
CA MET A 251 -7.74 -7.26 7.85
C MET A 251 -7.75 -6.52 9.20
N PRO A 252 -6.95 -7.02 10.18
CA PRO A 252 -6.66 -6.32 11.43
C PRO A 252 -5.95 -4.98 11.24
N ASN A 253 -5.91 -4.19 12.30
CA ASN A 253 -5.56 -2.77 12.27
C ASN A 253 -4.18 -2.44 11.65
N LEU A 254 -3.09 -3.03 12.15
CA LEU A 254 -1.74 -2.74 11.64
C LEU A 254 -1.56 -3.16 10.17
N TYR A 255 -2.16 -4.28 9.77
CA TYR A 255 -2.04 -4.78 8.39
C TYR A 255 -2.79 -3.88 7.43
N GLY A 256 -3.95 -3.38 7.87
CA GLY A 256 -4.73 -2.39 7.15
C GLY A 256 -3.97 -1.11 6.90
N ASP A 257 -3.22 -0.64 7.90
CA ASP A 257 -2.37 0.54 7.77
C ASP A 257 -1.33 0.36 6.65
N ILE A 258 -0.52 -0.69 6.78
CA ILE A 258 0.59 -0.97 5.86
C ILE A 258 0.08 -1.23 4.43
N LEU A 259 -0.93 -2.10 4.29
CA LEU A 259 -1.41 -2.50 2.98
C LEU A 259 -2.16 -1.37 2.27
N SER A 260 -2.92 -0.55 2.98
CA SER A 260 -3.64 0.54 2.34
C SER A 260 -2.70 1.67 1.87
N ASP A 261 -1.62 1.93 2.59
CA ASP A 261 -0.56 2.86 2.16
C ASP A 261 0.25 2.28 0.98
N LEU A 262 0.51 0.97 0.99
CA LEU A 262 1.09 0.27 -0.18
C LEU A 262 0.19 0.45 -1.41
N CYS A 263 -1.12 0.25 -1.26
CA CYS A 263 -2.09 0.43 -2.35
C CYS A 263 -2.14 1.88 -2.86
N ALA A 264 -2.04 2.86 -1.95
CA ALA A 264 -1.94 4.27 -2.34
C ALA A 264 -0.71 4.51 -3.24
N GLY A 265 0.43 3.89 -2.93
CA GLY A 265 1.63 3.93 -3.76
C GLY A 265 1.42 3.41 -5.19
N LEU A 266 0.58 2.38 -5.37
CA LEU A 266 0.29 1.80 -6.69
C LEU A 266 -0.47 2.75 -7.62
N ILE A 267 -1.36 3.57 -7.07
CA ILE A 267 -2.27 4.45 -7.85
C ILE A 267 -1.81 5.90 -7.97
N GLY A 268 -0.71 6.28 -7.29
CA GLY A 268 -0.08 7.59 -7.47
C GLY A 268 0.33 8.34 -6.21
N GLY A 269 0.14 7.72 -5.04
CA GLY A 269 0.51 8.22 -3.72
C GLY A 269 -0.67 8.68 -2.87
N LEU A 270 -0.39 9.06 -1.62
CA LEU A 270 -1.40 9.41 -0.61
C LEU A 270 -2.25 10.65 -0.97
N GLY A 271 -1.77 11.49 -1.89
CA GLY A 271 -2.47 12.71 -2.33
C GLY A 271 -3.72 12.45 -3.19
N VAL A 272 -3.95 11.20 -3.62
CA VAL A 272 -5.09 10.81 -4.44
C VAL A 272 -5.95 9.70 -3.81
N THR A 273 -5.58 9.21 -2.62
CA THR A 273 -6.27 8.10 -1.98
C THR A 273 -7.31 8.61 -0.97
N PRO A 274 -8.61 8.30 -1.16
CA PRO A 274 -9.64 8.65 -0.21
C PRO A 274 -9.78 7.61 0.92
N SER A 275 -10.41 8.01 2.01
CA SER A 275 -10.68 7.17 3.19
C SER A 275 -12.03 7.53 3.82
N GLY A 276 -12.75 6.51 4.29
CA GLY A 276 -13.95 6.66 5.10
C GLY A 276 -13.88 5.80 6.35
N ASN A 277 -14.04 6.40 7.54
CA ASN A 277 -14.18 5.68 8.79
C ASN A 277 -15.67 5.55 9.11
N ILE A 278 -16.15 4.32 9.22
CA ILE A 278 -17.54 3.98 9.42
C ILE A 278 -17.69 3.39 10.81
N GLY A 279 -18.64 3.92 11.57
CA GLY A 279 -18.95 3.46 12.92
C GLY A 279 -20.32 2.83 13.05
N ALA A 280 -20.60 2.34 14.25
CA ALA A 280 -21.92 1.87 14.62
C ALA A 280 -22.94 3.02 14.63
N ASN A 281 -24.22 2.70 14.54
CA ASN A 281 -25.33 3.67 14.65
C ASN A 281 -25.33 4.79 13.57
N GLY A 282 -24.72 4.53 12.42
CA GLY A 282 -24.75 5.43 11.26
C GLY A 282 -23.78 6.61 11.34
N VAL A 283 -22.88 6.64 12.33
CA VAL A 283 -21.83 7.67 12.38
C VAL A 283 -20.74 7.35 11.35
N ALA A 284 -20.34 8.32 10.54
CA ALA A 284 -19.27 8.16 9.57
C ALA A 284 -18.43 9.44 9.43
N ILE A 285 -17.11 9.28 9.40
CA ILE A 285 -16.15 10.37 9.18
C ILE A 285 -15.29 10.06 7.95
N PHE A 286 -15.40 10.90 6.94
CA PHE A 286 -14.62 10.82 5.71
C PHE A 286 -13.39 11.71 5.80
N GLU A 287 -12.23 11.20 5.39
CA GLU A 287 -10.94 11.89 5.58
C GLU A 287 -9.98 11.65 4.42
N SER A 288 -9.03 12.56 4.22
CA SER A 288 -7.86 12.29 3.39
C SER A 288 -6.88 11.38 4.12
N VAL A 289 -6.20 10.48 3.40
CA VAL A 289 -5.18 9.60 4.00
C VAL A 289 -3.88 10.36 4.35
N HIS A 290 -3.54 11.39 3.58
CA HIS A 290 -2.29 12.13 3.78
C HIS A 290 -2.28 12.94 5.09
N GLY A 291 -1.06 13.23 5.58
CA GLY A 291 -0.85 14.09 6.75
C GLY A 291 -1.05 15.59 6.48
N THR A 292 -0.62 16.42 7.44
CA THR A 292 -0.83 17.87 7.43
C THR A 292 0.07 18.65 6.46
N ALA A 293 1.12 18.02 5.93
CA ALA A 293 2.08 18.60 4.96
C ALA A 293 2.50 20.05 5.31
N PRO A 294 3.16 20.25 6.47
CA PRO A 294 3.46 21.60 7.00
C PRO A 294 4.43 22.39 6.10
N ASP A 295 5.21 21.71 5.28
CA ASP A 295 6.15 22.27 4.31
C ASP A 295 5.48 23.04 3.16
N ILE A 296 4.22 22.68 2.82
CA ILE A 296 3.44 23.31 1.74
C ILE A 296 2.18 24.04 2.22
N ALA A 297 1.88 24.01 3.52
CA ALA A 297 0.78 24.75 4.12
C ALA A 297 0.94 26.26 3.90
N GLY A 298 -0.14 26.96 3.57
CA GLY A 298 -0.15 28.40 3.26
C GLY A 298 0.30 28.75 1.84
N LYS A 299 0.79 27.78 1.05
CA LYS A 299 1.42 28.04 -0.26
C LYS A 299 0.49 27.81 -1.45
N ASP A 300 -0.75 27.35 -1.22
CA ASP A 300 -1.73 27.06 -2.29
C ASP A 300 -1.18 26.05 -3.33
N MET A 301 -0.39 25.09 -2.84
CA MET A 301 0.23 24.00 -3.61
C MET A 301 -0.37 22.63 -3.31
N ALA A 302 -1.26 22.54 -2.31
CA ALA A 302 -1.85 21.28 -1.87
C ALA A 302 -2.77 20.67 -2.93
N ASN A 303 -2.74 19.35 -3.07
CA ASN A 303 -3.64 18.62 -3.95
C ASN A 303 -4.94 18.27 -3.19
N PRO A 304 -6.11 18.83 -3.56
CA PRO A 304 -7.37 18.55 -2.85
C PRO A 304 -8.01 17.21 -3.25
N THR A 305 -7.41 16.45 -4.19
CA THR A 305 -8.03 15.26 -4.80
C THR A 305 -8.40 14.20 -3.75
N ALA A 306 -7.51 13.87 -2.82
CA ALA A 306 -7.81 12.88 -1.77
C ALA A 306 -9.04 13.27 -0.94
N LEU A 307 -9.10 14.51 -0.43
CA LEU A 307 -10.23 14.96 0.39
C LEU A 307 -11.51 15.08 -0.45
N LEU A 308 -11.41 15.53 -1.70
CA LEU A 308 -12.54 15.61 -2.62
C LEU A 308 -13.14 14.22 -2.90
N LEU A 309 -12.30 13.21 -3.14
CA LEU A 309 -12.75 11.84 -3.34
C LEU A 309 -13.33 11.23 -2.06
N SER A 310 -12.80 11.58 -0.88
CA SER A 310 -13.44 11.22 0.40
C SER A 310 -14.81 11.87 0.57
N ALA A 311 -14.98 13.12 0.12
CA ALA A 311 -16.28 13.78 0.09
C ALA A 311 -17.24 13.16 -0.94
N VAL A 312 -16.74 12.62 -2.06
CA VAL A 312 -17.55 11.79 -2.98
C VAL A 312 -17.99 10.49 -2.31
N MET A 313 -17.12 9.82 -1.55
CA MET A 313 -17.50 8.65 -0.74
C MET A 313 -18.58 9.01 0.28
N MET A 314 -18.49 10.18 0.91
CA MET A 314 -19.51 10.71 1.81
C MET A 314 -20.87 10.86 1.11
N LEU A 315 -20.91 11.49 -0.07
CA LEU A 315 -22.14 11.64 -0.85
C LEU A 315 -22.77 10.28 -1.20
N ARG A 316 -21.95 9.28 -1.57
CA ARG A 316 -22.44 7.91 -1.81
C ARG A 316 -23.03 7.28 -0.55
N HIS A 317 -22.40 7.49 0.61
CA HIS A 317 -22.91 7.01 1.89
C HIS A 317 -24.26 7.64 2.27
N MET A 318 -24.47 8.90 1.90
CA MET A 318 -25.73 9.65 2.10
C MET A 318 -26.81 9.32 1.04
N GLY A 319 -26.53 8.43 0.08
CA GLY A 319 -27.45 8.10 -1.03
C GLY A 319 -27.51 9.16 -2.14
N LEU A 320 -26.65 10.18 -2.11
CA LEU A 320 -26.58 11.28 -3.09
C LEU A 320 -25.72 10.89 -4.32
N HIS A 321 -26.01 9.73 -4.91
CA HIS A 321 -25.20 9.13 -5.99
C HIS A 321 -25.05 10.02 -7.23
N GLY A 322 -26.10 10.79 -7.58
CA GLY A 322 -26.06 11.70 -8.73
C GLY A 322 -25.03 12.83 -8.57
N HIS A 323 -24.99 13.46 -7.39
CA HIS A 323 -23.99 14.50 -7.09
C HIS A 323 -22.58 13.90 -7.00
N ALA A 324 -22.45 12.73 -6.34
CA ALA A 324 -21.19 12.01 -6.25
C ALA A 324 -20.58 11.74 -7.63
N LYS A 325 -21.38 11.18 -8.56
CA LYS A 325 -20.94 10.88 -9.93
C LYS A 325 -20.54 12.15 -10.70
N THR A 326 -21.29 13.24 -10.56
CA THR A 326 -20.99 14.51 -11.23
C THR A 326 -19.63 15.08 -10.80
N ILE A 327 -19.38 15.12 -9.48
CA ILE A 327 -18.13 15.66 -8.92
C ILE A 327 -16.94 14.74 -9.26
N GLU A 328 -17.12 13.44 -9.11
CA GLU A 328 -16.08 12.45 -9.42
C GLU A 328 -15.67 12.49 -10.89
N THR A 329 -16.64 12.50 -11.81
CA THR A 329 -16.35 12.57 -13.25
C THR A 329 -15.63 13.87 -13.60
N ALA A 330 -16.03 15.00 -13.01
CA ALA A 330 -15.35 16.28 -13.23
C ALA A 330 -13.91 16.27 -12.69
N CYS A 331 -13.67 15.60 -11.57
CA CYS A 331 -12.32 15.41 -11.03
C CYS A 331 -11.45 14.58 -11.99
N PHE A 332 -11.93 13.40 -12.42
CA PHE A 332 -11.20 12.54 -13.33
C PHE A 332 -10.96 13.17 -14.71
N ASP A 333 -11.94 13.88 -15.27
CA ASP A 333 -11.74 14.64 -16.53
C ASP A 333 -10.65 15.71 -16.40
N THR A 334 -10.57 16.38 -15.24
CA THR A 334 -9.52 17.38 -14.98
C THR A 334 -8.14 16.74 -14.91
N ILE A 335 -8.04 15.57 -14.28
CA ILE A 335 -6.79 14.81 -14.20
C ILE A 335 -6.39 14.30 -15.60
N ARG A 336 -7.34 13.79 -16.39
CA ARG A 336 -7.12 13.27 -17.75
C ARG A 336 -6.61 14.34 -18.71
N GLU A 337 -7.23 15.52 -18.73
CA GLU A 337 -6.89 16.62 -19.65
C GLU A 337 -5.54 17.28 -19.35
N LYS A 338 -5.02 17.18 -18.11
CA LYS A 338 -3.68 17.69 -17.79
C LYS A 338 -2.56 17.02 -18.62
N LYS A 339 -2.83 15.87 -19.24
CA LYS A 339 -1.91 15.22 -20.18
C LYS A 339 -1.72 16.00 -21.48
N THR A 340 -2.71 16.79 -21.92
CA THR A 340 -2.64 17.56 -23.18
C THR A 340 -1.81 18.84 -23.05
N LEU A 341 -1.53 19.30 -21.82
CA LEU A 341 -0.84 20.58 -21.55
C LEU A 341 0.57 20.44 -20.95
N GLN A 342 1.00 19.23 -20.55
CA GLN A 342 2.35 18.99 -20.04
C GLN A 342 3.47 19.10 -21.10
N SER A 343 3.13 19.28 -22.38
CA SER A 343 4.10 19.70 -23.41
C SER A 343 4.52 21.18 -23.31
N ARG A 344 3.93 21.97 -22.39
CA ARG A 344 4.21 23.42 -22.25
C ARG A 344 4.31 23.88 -20.78
N GLY A 345 5.36 23.44 -20.08
CA GLY A 345 5.92 24.15 -18.91
C GLY A 345 5.17 23.99 -17.57
N ARG A 346 5.95 23.95 -16.48
CA ARG A 346 5.48 23.84 -15.08
C ARG A 346 4.46 24.95 -14.75
N ARG A 347 3.21 24.59 -14.44
CA ARG A 347 2.22 25.46 -13.78
C ARG A 347 1.73 24.85 -12.46
N ASN A 348 1.41 25.71 -11.51
CA ASN A 348 1.04 25.41 -10.13
C ASN A 348 -0.28 24.62 -9.98
N PHE A 349 -0.39 23.83 -8.90
CA PHE A 349 -1.53 22.96 -8.55
C PHE A 349 -2.86 23.68 -8.28
N ARG A 350 -2.83 25.02 -8.13
CA ARG A 350 -3.98 25.93 -8.14
C ARG A 350 -4.97 25.68 -9.30
N SER A 351 -4.48 25.10 -10.41
CA SER A 351 -5.26 24.73 -11.59
C SER A 351 -6.30 23.63 -11.35
N VAL A 352 -6.05 22.63 -10.47
CA VAL A 352 -6.99 21.47 -10.35
C VAL A 352 -8.32 21.89 -9.73
N SER A 353 -8.30 22.64 -8.64
CA SER A 353 -9.52 23.07 -7.94
C SER A 353 -10.32 24.05 -8.80
N SER A 354 -9.67 25.02 -9.44
CA SER A 354 -10.34 25.98 -10.33
C SER A 354 -10.88 25.34 -11.62
N GLU A 355 -10.14 24.40 -12.23
CA GLU A 355 -10.58 23.71 -13.45
C GLU A 355 -11.69 22.72 -13.15
N ALA A 356 -11.57 21.94 -12.06
CA ALA A 356 -12.64 21.05 -11.60
C ALA A 356 -13.91 21.86 -11.27
N LEU A 357 -13.76 22.99 -10.57
CA LEU A 357 -14.87 23.91 -10.29
C LEU A 357 -15.53 24.42 -11.59
N GLN A 358 -14.75 24.87 -12.58
CA GLN A 358 -15.29 25.30 -13.86
C GLN A 358 -16.01 24.17 -14.61
N LYS A 359 -15.51 22.94 -14.56
CA LYS A 359 -16.17 21.79 -15.20
C LYS A 359 -17.45 21.39 -14.48
N VAL A 360 -17.46 21.44 -13.15
CA VAL A 360 -18.68 21.24 -12.36
C VAL A 360 -19.70 22.33 -12.68
N LEU A 361 -19.30 23.60 -12.78
CA LEU A 361 -20.19 24.70 -13.17
C LEU A 361 -20.74 24.55 -14.60
N ARG A 362 -19.89 24.15 -15.57
CA ARG A 362 -20.33 23.88 -16.94
C ARG A 362 -21.34 22.73 -17.00
N ARG A 363 -21.16 21.69 -16.18
CA ARG A 363 -22.08 20.54 -16.09
C ARG A 363 -23.36 20.89 -15.31
N GLY A 364 -23.28 21.74 -14.28
CA GLY A 364 -24.42 22.23 -13.51
C GLY A 364 -25.28 23.26 -14.24
N ALA A 365 -24.74 23.94 -15.25
CA ALA A 365 -25.48 24.82 -16.16
C ALA A 365 -26.23 24.05 -17.27
N VAL A 366 -25.79 22.84 -17.59
CA VAL A 366 -26.45 21.95 -18.55
C VAL A 366 -27.35 20.98 -17.77
N GLY A 367 -28.42 21.54 -17.21
CA GLY A 367 -29.57 20.75 -16.79
C GLY A 367 -30.36 20.28 -18.01
N ASP A 368 -29.81 19.36 -18.80
CA ASP A 368 -30.56 18.34 -19.52
C ASP A 368 -29.58 17.29 -20.09
N SER A 369 -30.02 16.05 -20.02
CA SER A 369 -29.40 14.87 -20.60
C SER A 369 -28.99 15.00 -22.08
N THR A 370 -27.71 15.27 -22.33
CA THR A 370 -27.09 15.04 -23.64
C THR A 370 -25.90 14.10 -23.50
N ALA A 371 -26.10 12.83 -23.86
CA ALA A 371 -24.99 11.95 -24.22
C ALA A 371 -24.26 12.62 -25.40
N MET A 372 -23.04 13.08 -25.16
CA MET A 372 -22.18 13.58 -26.23
C MET A 372 -21.64 12.37 -26.98
N VAL A 373 -21.94 12.32 -28.27
CA VAL A 373 -21.42 11.34 -29.22
C VAL A 373 -20.05 11.81 -29.70
N HIS A 374 -19.08 10.91 -29.80
CA HIS A 374 -17.70 11.25 -30.17
C HIS A 374 -17.61 11.95 -31.55
N GLU A 375 -18.46 11.55 -32.50
CA GLU A 375 -18.51 12.11 -33.87
C GLU A 375 -19.95 12.04 -34.43
N THR A 376 -20.40 13.07 -35.17
CA THR A 376 -21.77 13.12 -35.73
C THR A 376 -21.84 12.79 -37.22
N GLY A 377 -20.71 12.48 -37.87
CA GLY A 377 -20.62 12.36 -39.34
C GLY A 377 -21.62 11.39 -39.98
N PHE A 378 -21.85 10.21 -39.40
CA PHE A 378 -22.84 9.25 -39.92
C PHE A 378 -24.29 9.68 -39.66
N TYR A 379 -24.54 10.39 -38.56
CA TYR A 379 -25.86 10.96 -38.25
C TYR A 379 -26.20 12.09 -39.22
N ASP A 380 -25.23 12.95 -39.52
CA ASP A 380 -25.34 14.06 -40.45
C ASP A 380 -25.55 13.58 -41.90
N LEU A 381 -24.86 12.50 -42.32
CA LEU A 381 -25.02 11.86 -43.63
C LEU A 381 -26.44 11.29 -43.85
N LEU A 382 -27.07 10.76 -42.80
CA LEU A 382 -28.45 10.28 -42.86
C LEU A 382 -29.48 11.38 -42.56
N GLY A 383 -29.04 12.56 -42.09
CA GLY A 383 -29.91 13.66 -41.71
C GLY A 383 -30.79 13.35 -40.49
N VAL A 384 -30.28 12.54 -39.56
CA VAL A 384 -30.98 12.09 -38.34
C VAL A 384 -30.19 12.49 -37.10
N GLY A 385 -30.88 12.68 -35.98
CA GLY A 385 -30.21 13.06 -34.73
C GLY A 385 -29.58 11.85 -34.01
N PRO A 386 -28.60 12.06 -33.11
CA PRO A 386 -28.01 10.96 -32.34
C PRO A 386 -28.98 10.25 -31.38
N LYS A 387 -30.14 10.83 -31.10
CA LYS A 387 -31.25 10.21 -30.35
C LYS A 387 -32.31 9.55 -31.24
N SER A 388 -32.12 9.50 -32.57
CA SER A 388 -33.12 8.95 -33.48
C SER A 388 -33.34 7.46 -33.27
N SER A 389 -34.61 7.06 -33.34
CA SER A 389 -35.02 5.67 -33.19
C SER A 389 -34.58 4.82 -34.41
N PRO A 390 -34.42 3.50 -34.27
CA PRO A 390 -34.07 2.62 -35.40
C PRO A 390 -35.05 2.75 -36.59
N GLU A 391 -36.32 3.04 -36.32
CA GLU A 391 -37.34 3.27 -37.34
C GLU A 391 -37.14 4.57 -38.11
N GLU A 392 -36.76 5.65 -37.42
CA GLU A 392 -36.42 6.95 -38.02
C GLU A 392 -35.18 6.85 -38.90
N ILE A 393 -34.13 6.18 -38.42
CA ILE A 393 -32.89 5.93 -39.17
C ILE A 393 -33.19 5.14 -40.46
N LYS A 394 -34.03 4.10 -40.37
CA LYS A 394 -34.48 3.30 -41.52
C LYS A 394 -35.37 4.08 -42.50
N LYS A 395 -36.17 5.03 -42.01
CA LYS A 395 -37.01 5.90 -42.85
C LYS A 395 -36.16 6.93 -43.60
N ALA A 396 -35.16 7.51 -42.92
CA ALA A 396 -34.22 8.46 -43.51
C ALA A 396 -33.34 7.79 -44.58
N TYR A 397 -32.81 6.60 -44.31
CA TYR A 397 -32.06 5.81 -45.29
C TYR A 397 -32.90 5.52 -46.54
N ARG A 398 -34.14 5.03 -46.40
CA ARG A 398 -35.01 4.75 -47.56
C ARG A 398 -35.27 5.98 -48.43
N LYS A 399 -35.45 7.16 -47.81
CA LYS A 399 -35.65 8.43 -48.52
C LYS A 399 -34.40 8.84 -49.31
N LEU A 400 -33.22 8.68 -48.72
CA LEU A 400 -31.93 9.03 -49.35
C LEU A 400 -31.50 8.01 -50.41
N ALA A 401 -31.74 6.72 -50.17
CA ALA A 401 -31.43 5.63 -51.10
C ALA A 401 -32.26 5.72 -52.40
N LEU A 402 -33.53 6.15 -52.32
CA LEU A 402 -34.37 6.42 -53.49
C LEU A 402 -33.90 7.64 -54.30
N LYS A 403 -33.31 8.64 -53.64
CA LYS A 403 -32.86 9.90 -54.26
C LYS A 403 -31.50 9.75 -54.96
N TYR A 404 -30.59 9.00 -54.35
CA TYR A 404 -29.22 8.80 -54.85
C TYR A 404 -28.99 7.41 -55.45
N HIS A 405 -30.07 6.73 -55.87
CA HIS A 405 -29.95 5.40 -56.48
C HIS A 405 -29.11 5.45 -57.77
N PRO A 406 -28.14 4.54 -57.96
CA PRO A 406 -27.21 4.58 -59.09
C PRO A 406 -27.89 4.48 -60.47
N ASP A 407 -29.05 3.82 -60.56
CA ASP A 407 -29.84 3.74 -61.80
C ASP A 407 -30.47 5.07 -62.24
N LYS A 408 -30.70 6.01 -61.29
CA LYS A 408 -31.33 7.31 -61.57
C LYS A 408 -30.33 8.48 -61.58
N ASN A 409 -29.19 8.32 -60.89
CA ASN A 409 -28.12 9.32 -60.82
C ASN A 409 -26.73 8.64 -60.88
N PRO A 410 -26.22 8.34 -62.09
CA PRO A 410 -24.95 7.64 -62.27
C PRO A 410 -23.71 8.39 -61.73
N SER A 411 -23.79 9.72 -61.58
CA SER A 411 -22.70 10.59 -61.11
C SER A 411 -22.59 10.71 -59.58
N GLU A 412 -23.58 10.25 -58.81
CA GLU A 412 -23.61 10.36 -57.34
C GLU A 412 -23.46 9.00 -56.62
N GLY A 413 -22.89 8.00 -57.30
CA GLY A 413 -22.69 6.66 -56.76
C GLY A 413 -21.82 6.60 -55.49
N GLU A 414 -20.88 7.54 -55.31
CA GLU A 414 -20.07 7.63 -54.08
C GLU A 414 -20.89 8.05 -52.86
N ARG A 415 -21.84 8.99 -53.02
CA ARG A 415 -22.74 9.40 -51.93
C ARG A 415 -23.66 8.27 -51.52
N PHE A 416 -24.14 7.47 -52.46
CA PHE A 416 -24.95 6.29 -52.15
C PHE A 416 -24.20 5.24 -51.32
N LYS A 417 -22.89 5.05 -51.60
CA LYS A 417 -22.02 4.17 -50.81
C LYS A 417 -21.86 4.68 -49.37
N LEU A 418 -21.59 5.98 -49.18
CA LEU A 418 -21.45 6.59 -47.86
C LEU A 418 -22.74 6.53 -47.04
N ILE A 419 -23.90 6.76 -47.67
CA ILE A 419 -25.22 6.66 -47.03
C ILE A 419 -25.52 5.23 -46.59
N SER A 420 -25.13 4.23 -47.39
CA SER A 420 -25.31 2.82 -47.06
C SER A 420 -24.39 2.38 -45.91
N GLN A 421 -23.14 2.86 -45.90
CA GLN A 421 -22.19 2.64 -44.81
C GLN A 421 -22.67 3.25 -43.49
N ALA A 422 -23.15 4.51 -43.52
CA ALA A 422 -23.70 5.17 -42.35
C ALA A 422 -24.92 4.42 -41.78
N TYR A 423 -25.81 3.92 -42.64
CA TYR A 423 -26.95 3.11 -42.20
C TYR A 423 -26.53 1.76 -41.61
N GLU A 424 -25.52 1.09 -42.17
CA GLU A 424 -25.02 -0.18 -41.64
C GLU A 424 -24.48 -0.04 -40.20
N VAL A 425 -23.73 1.03 -39.94
CA VAL A 425 -23.18 1.32 -38.61
C VAL A 425 -24.27 1.76 -37.63
N LEU A 426 -25.19 2.63 -38.04
CA LEU A 426 -26.21 3.21 -37.16
C LEU A 426 -27.45 2.32 -36.95
N SER A 427 -27.68 1.33 -37.81
CA SER A 427 -28.81 0.41 -37.68
C SER A 427 -28.57 -0.74 -36.69
N ASP A 428 -27.31 -1.12 -36.45
CA ASP A 428 -26.93 -2.13 -35.46
C ASP A 428 -26.62 -1.45 -34.11
N PRO A 429 -27.34 -1.80 -33.02
CA PRO A 429 -27.12 -1.20 -31.70
C PRO A 429 -25.67 -1.29 -31.20
N LYS A 430 -24.98 -2.41 -31.46
CA LYS A 430 -23.60 -2.63 -30.99
C LYS A 430 -22.59 -1.79 -31.78
N LYS A 431 -22.78 -1.69 -33.10
CA LYS A 431 -21.93 -0.85 -33.95
C LYS A 431 -22.20 0.63 -33.70
N ARG A 432 -23.45 1.01 -33.44
CA ARG A 432 -23.83 2.36 -33.03
C ARG A 432 -23.15 2.75 -31.72
N ASP A 433 -23.19 1.90 -30.70
CA ASP A 433 -22.53 2.18 -29.42
C ASP A 433 -21.01 2.31 -29.58
N LEU A 434 -20.37 1.46 -30.40
CA LEU A 434 -18.94 1.55 -30.72
C LEU A 434 -18.59 2.85 -31.46
N TYR A 435 -19.40 3.25 -32.43
CA TYR A 435 -19.25 4.51 -33.15
C TYR A 435 -19.48 5.71 -32.23
N ASP A 436 -20.49 5.65 -31.37
CA ASP A 436 -20.81 6.73 -30.44
C ASP A 436 -19.71 6.96 -29.40
N GLN A 437 -18.97 5.90 -29.05
CA GLN A 437 -17.84 5.93 -28.10
C GLN A 437 -16.50 6.32 -28.75
N GLY A 438 -16.25 5.97 -30.01
CA GLY A 438 -14.91 6.07 -30.61
C GLY A 438 -14.83 6.56 -32.07
N GLY A 439 -15.93 7.05 -32.65
CA GLY A 439 -15.97 7.61 -34.01
C GLY A 439 -15.70 6.59 -35.13
N GLU A 440 -15.45 7.07 -36.35
CA GLU A 440 -15.23 6.19 -37.51
C GLU A 440 -13.99 5.29 -37.35
N GLN A 441 -13.01 5.74 -36.58
CA GLN A 441 -11.74 5.04 -36.35
C GLN A 441 -11.93 3.78 -35.46
N ALA A 442 -12.83 3.83 -34.48
CA ALA A 442 -13.15 2.67 -33.64
C ALA A 442 -13.88 1.56 -34.39
N ILE A 443 -14.67 1.90 -35.43
CA ILE A 443 -15.28 0.88 -36.31
C ILE A 443 -14.22 0.23 -37.21
N LYS A 444 -13.22 0.98 -37.67
CA LYS A 444 -12.11 0.45 -38.47
C LYS A 444 -11.17 -0.44 -37.66
N GLU A 445 -10.93 -0.11 -36.39
CA GLU A 445 -10.05 -0.88 -35.50
C GLU A 445 -10.78 -2.03 -34.78
N GLY A 446 -12.09 -1.90 -34.53
CA GLY A 446 -12.95 -2.92 -33.94
C GLY A 446 -13.50 -3.97 -34.92
N GLY A 447 -13.18 -3.84 -36.21
CA GLY A 447 -13.61 -4.72 -37.29
C GLY A 447 -12.76 -5.99 -37.45
N MET A 448 -12.66 -6.83 -36.43
CA MET A 448 -12.14 -8.21 -36.56
C MET A 448 -13.16 -9.23 -36.08
N SER A 449 -14.18 -9.45 -36.92
CA SER A 449 -14.83 -10.76 -37.06
C SER A 449 -15.60 -10.83 -38.38
N GLY A 450 -15.03 -11.56 -39.35
CA GLY A 450 -15.74 -12.12 -40.51
C GLY A 450 -16.04 -11.17 -41.67
N GLY A 451 -15.14 -11.09 -42.65
CA GLY A 451 -15.42 -10.46 -43.95
C GLY A 451 -14.17 -9.91 -44.63
N THR A 452 -13.44 -10.77 -45.31
CA THR A 452 -12.19 -10.48 -46.02
C THR A 452 -12.40 -9.43 -47.12
N SER A 453 -11.75 -8.26 -47.02
CA SER A 453 -11.59 -7.37 -48.16
C SER A 453 -10.53 -7.96 -49.12
N PRO A 454 -10.84 -8.21 -50.41
CA PRO A 454 -9.93 -8.86 -51.34
C PRO A 454 -8.62 -8.12 -51.67
N MET A 455 -8.42 -6.89 -51.18
CA MET A 455 -7.20 -6.11 -51.42
C MET A 455 -6.13 -6.22 -50.33
N ASP A 456 -6.46 -6.67 -49.12
CA ASP A 456 -5.47 -6.81 -48.03
C ASP A 456 -4.72 -8.15 -48.05
N MET A 457 -5.22 -9.12 -48.80
CA MET A 457 -4.55 -10.42 -48.95
C MET A 457 -3.32 -10.35 -49.87
N PHE A 458 -3.24 -9.33 -50.75
CA PHE A 458 -2.12 -9.16 -51.69
C PHE A 458 -0.92 -8.44 -51.06
N ASN A 459 -1.15 -7.52 -50.12
CA ASN A 459 -0.10 -6.79 -49.41
C ASN A 459 0.59 -7.62 -48.32
N MET A 460 -0.08 -8.65 -47.79
CA MET A 460 0.52 -9.55 -46.80
C MET A 460 1.45 -10.60 -47.43
N PHE A 461 1.37 -10.80 -48.75
CA PHE A 461 2.20 -11.78 -49.49
C PHE A 461 3.44 -11.16 -50.16
N PHE A 462 3.46 -9.84 -50.40
CA PHE A 462 4.57 -9.14 -51.03
C PHE A 462 4.87 -7.79 -50.33
N GLY A 463 5.68 -7.80 -49.27
CA GLY A 463 6.49 -6.62 -48.93
C GLY A 463 6.65 -6.24 -47.46
N GLY A 464 7.86 -6.48 -46.92
CA GLY A 464 8.54 -5.48 -46.09
C GLY A 464 8.37 -5.58 -44.57
N GLY A 465 9.19 -6.40 -43.92
CA GLY A 465 9.28 -6.48 -42.46
C GLY A 465 9.92 -5.25 -41.80
N GLY A 466 9.26 -4.72 -40.77
CA GLY A 466 9.84 -3.83 -39.77
C GLY A 466 10.10 -4.58 -38.46
N ARG A 467 11.36 -4.94 -38.18
CA ARG A 467 11.79 -5.53 -36.90
C ARG A 467 11.92 -4.43 -35.84
N MET A 468 11.15 -4.51 -34.76
CA MET A 468 11.55 -3.91 -33.47
C MET A 468 12.85 -4.59 -33.00
N GLN A 469 13.92 -3.82 -32.91
CA GLN A 469 15.22 -4.26 -32.43
C GLN A 469 15.16 -4.37 -30.90
N ARG A 470 14.90 -5.57 -30.37
CA ARG A 470 15.16 -5.88 -28.96
C ARG A 470 16.68 -5.83 -28.74
N GLU A 471 17.10 -5.09 -27.73
CA GLU A 471 18.49 -5.05 -27.26
C GLU A 471 18.98 -6.48 -26.95
N ARG A 472 20.12 -6.86 -27.54
CA ARG A 472 20.70 -8.21 -27.47
C ARG A 472 21.75 -8.27 -26.35
N ARG A 473 21.35 -8.03 -25.11
CA ARG A 473 22.26 -8.04 -23.95
C ARG A 473 21.93 -9.17 -22.98
N GLY A 474 22.96 -9.81 -22.45
CA GLY A 474 22.90 -10.84 -21.41
C GLY A 474 22.47 -10.28 -20.06
N LYS A 475 22.09 -11.18 -19.14
CA LYS A 475 21.60 -10.80 -17.80
C LYS A 475 22.73 -10.26 -16.92
N ASN A 476 22.44 -9.24 -16.12
CA ASN A 476 23.37 -8.71 -15.12
C ASN A 476 23.49 -9.66 -13.92
N VAL A 477 24.67 -9.72 -13.30
CA VAL A 477 24.96 -10.53 -12.11
C VAL A 477 25.19 -9.60 -10.91
N VAL A 478 24.53 -9.87 -9.78
CA VAL A 478 24.66 -9.05 -8.56
C VAL A 478 25.45 -9.83 -7.50
N HIS A 479 26.50 -9.23 -6.95
CA HIS A 479 27.31 -9.79 -5.86
C HIS A 479 27.31 -8.86 -4.65
N GLN A 480 27.09 -9.41 -3.45
CA GLN A 480 27.24 -8.66 -2.21
C GLN A 480 28.67 -8.79 -1.69
N LEU A 481 29.32 -7.67 -1.40
CA LEU A 481 30.66 -7.61 -0.82
C LEU A 481 30.56 -7.06 0.59
N SER A 482 30.70 -7.92 1.60
CA SER A 482 30.64 -7.50 2.98
C SER A 482 31.91 -6.76 3.42
N VAL A 483 31.78 -5.51 3.85
CA VAL A 483 32.87 -4.59 4.22
C VAL A 483 32.74 -4.17 5.67
N THR A 484 33.85 -3.95 6.38
CA THR A 484 33.81 -3.40 7.75
C THR A 484 33.71 -1.88 7.75
N LEU A 485 33.28 -1.29 8.86
CA LEU A 485 33.22 0.17 9.01
C LEU A 485 34.60 0.81 8.84
N ASP A 486 35.66 0.19 9.35
CA ASP A 486 37.06 0.65 9.24
C ASP A 486 37.54 0.70 7.78
N GLU A 487 37.16 -0.30 6.98
CA GLU A 487 37.51 -0.36 5.55
C GLU A 487 36.84 0.75 4.75
N VAL A 488 35.59 1.09 5.10
CA VAL A 488 34.84 2.18 4.47
C VAL A 488 35.33 3.55 4.96
N TYR A 489 35.82 3.64 6.20
CA TYR A 489 36.38 4.87 6.76
C TYR A 489 37.73 5.22 6.14
N ASN A 490 38.65 4.25 6.08
CA ASN A 490 40.02 4.46 5.59
C ASN A 490 40.15 4.28 4.07
N GLY A 491 39.18 3.63 3.43
CA GLY A 491 39.25 3.24 2.03
C GLY A 491 40.19 2.05 1.83
N THR A 492 39.79 1.09 1.01
CA THR A 492 40.59 -0.12 0.73
C THR A 492 40.30 -0.66 -0.66
N THR A 493 41.14 -1.57 -1.15
CA THR A 493 40.89 -2.29 -2.41
C THR A 493 40.77 -3.78 -2.13
N ARG A 494 39.62 -4.37 -2.46
CA ARG A 494 39.36 -5.80 -2.26
C ARG A 494 39.37 -6.56 -3.58
N LYS A 495 40.03 -7.71 -3.59
CA LYS A 495 40.10 -8.61 -4.75
C LYS A 495 38.98 -9.63 -4.69
N LEU A 496 37.99 -9.52 -5.59
CA LEU A 496 36.88 -10.46 -5.70
C LEU A 496 37.13 -11.44 -6.85
N GLY A 497 37.25 -12.72 -6.53
CA GLY A 497 37.35 -13.78 -7.54
C GLY A 497 35.97 -14.19 -8.05
N LEU A 498 35.70 -13.95 -9.32
CA LEU A 498 34.46 -14.32 -10.01
C LEU A 498 34.73 -15.44 -11.01
N GLN A 499 33.79 -16.38 -11.11
CA GLN A 499 33.77 -17.37 -12.18
C GLN A 499 32.78 -16.91 -13.23
N LYS A 500 33.25 -16.68 -14.46
CA LYS A 500 32.39 -16.29 -15.57
C LYS A 500 32.49 -17.27 -16.73
N ASN A 501 31.41 -17.44 -17.45
CA ASN A 501 31.37 -18.16 -18.71
C ASN A 501 31.95 -17.26 -19.80
N VAL A 502 33.00 -17.72 -20.47
CA VAL A 502 33.63 -17.06 -21.62
C VAL A 502 33.42 -17.94 -22.85
N ILE A 503 33.28 -17.34 -24.02
CA ILE A 503 33.18 -18.09 -25.27
C ILE A 503 34.42 -18.99 -25.42
N CYS A 504 34.21 -20.27 -25.72
CA CYS A 504 35.30 -21.24 -25.83
C CYS A 504 36.19 -20.90 -27.04
N GLU A 505 37.43 -20.48 -26.77
CA GLU A 505 38.39 -20.03 -27.79
C GLU A 505 38.68 -21.09 -28.86
N LYS A 506 38.71 -22.38 -28.48
CA LYS A 506 39.02 -23.48 -29.41
C LYS A 506 37.93 -23.77 -30.44
N CYS A 507 36.69 -23.37 -30.17
CA CYS A 507 35.56 -23.59 -31.08
C CYS A 507 34.82 -22.31 -31.46
N ASP A 508 35.29 -21.17 -30.97
CA ASP A 508 34.72 -19.84 -31.23
C ASP A 508 33.20 -19.79 -30.99
N GLY A 509 32.75 -20.41 -29.89
CA GLY A 509 31.32 -20.47 -29.55
C GLY A 509 30.47 -21.43 -30.40
N TYR A 510 31.08 -22.20 -31.30
CA TYR A 510 30.36 -23.13 -32.17
C TYR A 510 30.01 -24.46 -31.47
N GLY A 511 30.86 -24.94 -30.55
CA GLY A 511 30.64 -26.14 -29.75
C GLY A 511 31.15 -27.46 -30.37
N GLY A 512 31.59 -27.44 -31.63
CA GLY A 512 32.09 -28.62 -32.34
C GLY A 512 32.84 -28.26 -33.63
N LYS A 513 33.07 -29.23 -34.51
CA LYS A 513 33.68 -29.00 -35.83
C LYS A 513 32.69 -28.24 -36.74
N LYS A 514 33.13 -27.16 -37.38
CA LYS A 514 32.31 -26.35 -38.31
C LYS A 514 31.74 -27.26 -39.42
N GLY A 515 30.39 -27.30 -39.53
CA GLY A 515 29.67 -28.14 -40.51
C GLY A 515 29.25 -29.53 -40.04
N ALA A 516 29.62 -29.96 -38.83
CA ALA A 516 29.22 -31.26 -38.24
C ALA A 516 27.95 -31.17 -37.37
N LEU A 517 27.11 -30.16 -37.60
CA LEU A 517 25.92 -29.87 -36.81
C LEU A 517 24.73 -30.65 -37.37
N GLU A 518 24.23 -31.61 -36.60
CA GLU A 518 23.11 -32.46 -37.01
C GLU A 518 21.81 -32.02 -36.31
N LYS A 519 20.68 -32.09 -37.03
CA LYS A 519 19.37 -31.89 -36.40
C LYS A 519 19.12 -32.99 -35.39
N CYS A 520 18.65 -32.61 -34.21
CA CYS A 520 18.32 -33.59 -33.18
C CYS A 520 17.22 -34.53 -33.68
N SER A 521 17.54 -35.81 -33.78
CA SER A 521 16.63 -36.86 -34.23
C SER A 521 15.37 -37.00 -33.35
N ASN A 522 15.49 -36.67 -32.05
CA ASN A 522 14.44 -36.92 -31.07
C ASN A 522 13.39 -35.78 -31.01
N CYS A 523 13.80 -34.51 -31.16
CA CYS A 523 12.87 -33.37 -31.26
C CYS A 523 12.68 -32.86 -32.69
N LYS A 524 13.35 -33.48 -33.69
CA LYS A 524 13.35 -33.06 -35.10
C LYS A 524 13.62 -31.56 -35.29
N GLY A 525 14.54 -31.01 -34.50
CA GLY A 525 14.88 -29.58 -34.54
C GLY A 525 14.00 -28.66 -33.68
N ARG A 526 12.98 -29.18 -32.98
CA ARG A 526 12.05 -28.35 -32.19
C ARG A 526 12.56 -27.98 -30.79
N GLY A 527 13.64 -28.62 -30.30
CA GLY A 527 14.19 -28.37 -28.96
C GLY A 527 13.34 -28.92 -27.79
N VAL A 528 12.05 -29.19 -27.99
CA VAL A 528 11.12 -29.70 -26.99
C VAL A 528 10.48 -31.03 -27.41
N GLN A 529 10.11 -31.85 -26.44
CA GLN A 529 9.36 -33.10 -26.61
C GLN A 529 7.98 -32.96 -25.95
N ILE A 530 6.95 -33.44 -26.63
CA ILE A 530 5.58 -33.45 -26.11
C ILE A 530 5.36 -34.81 -25.44
N LYS A 531 5.28 -34.82 -24.11
CA LYS A 531 4.98 -36.02 -23.33
C LYS A 531 3.49 -36.01 -23.00
N VAL A 532 2.77 -37.01 -23.49
CA VAL A 532 1.34 -37.16 -23.20
C VAL A 532 1.20 -37.89 -21.86
N GLN A 533 0.64 -37.22 -20.86
CA GLN A 533 0.37 -37.79 -19.54
C GLN A 533 -1.13 -37.99 -19.38
N GLN A 534 -1.54 -39.22 -19.10
CA GLN A 534 -2.95 -39.56 -18.86
C GLN A 534 -3.26 -39.34 -17.39
N ILE A 535 -4.12 -38.36 -17.10
CA ILE A 535 -4.45 -37.93 -15.72
C ILE A 535 -5.70 -38.66 -15.22
N GLY A 536 -6.45 -39.32 -16.10
CA GLY A 536 -7.55 -40.20 -15.74
C GLY A 536 -8.16 -40.94 -16.93
N PRO A 537 -9.21 -41.73 -16.72
CA PRO A 537 -9.95 -42.39 -17.80
C PRO A 537 -10.55 -41.33 -18.73
N GLY A 538 -10.08 -41.27 -19.98
CA GLY A 538 -10.57 -40.33 -20.99
C GLY A 538 -9.92 -38.93 -21.03
N MET A 539 -8.99 -38.60 -20.12
CA MET A 539 -8.31 -37.29 -20.12
C MET A 539 -6.79 -37.43 -20.31
N ILE A 540 -6.31 -36.99 -21.48
CA ILE A 540 -4.89 -36.88 -21.82
C ILE A 540 -4.45 -35.41 -21.81
N GLN A 541 -3.42 -35.09 -21.03
CA GLN A 541 -2.77 -33.77 -21.03
C GLN A 541 -1.41 -33.87 -21.74
N GLN A 542 -1.17 -32.97 -22.69
CA GLN A 542 0.11 -32.87 -23.38
C GLN A 542 1.03 -31.89 -22.65
N ILE A 543 2.11 -32.37 -22.04
CA ILE A 543 3.11 -31.55 -21.35
C ILE A 543 4.33 -31.39 -22.27
N GLN A 544 4.76 -30.15 -22.51
CA GLN A 544 5.99 -29.88 -23.25
C GLN A 544 7.18 -29.91 -22.28
N SER A 545 8.09 -30.86 -22.48
CA SER A 545 9.36 -30.97 -21.74
C SER A 545 10.55 -30.66 -22.65
N MET A 546 11.62 -30.09 -22.11
CA MET A 546 12.86 -29.90 -22.88
C MET A 546 13.40 -31.24 -23.38
N CYS A 547 13.78 -31.31 -24.65
CA CYS A 547 14.33 -32.53 -25.25
C CYS A 547 15.63 -32.93 -24.55
N SER A 548 15.67 -34.12 -23.95
CA SER A 548 16.82 -34.63 -23.19
C SER A 548 18.11 -34.69 -24.03
N ASP A 549 17.98 -34.93 -25.33
CA ASP A 549 19.13 -35.24 -26.20
C ASP A 549 19.82 -34.00 -26.77
N CYS A 550 19.11 -32.88 -26.88
CA CYS A 550 19.66 -31.60 -27.36
C CYS A 550 19.54 -30.48 -26.33
N GLN A 551 19.00 -30.76 -25.13
CA GLN A 551 18.83 -29.82 -24.03
C GLN A 551 18.17 -28.49 -24.47
N GLY A 552 17.15 -28.56 -25.33
CA GLY A 552 16.47 -27.37 -25.83
C GLY A 552 17.07 -26.74 -27.10
N GLN A 553 18.27 -27.11 -27.54
CA GLN A 553 18.93 -26.45 -28.68
C GLN A 553 18.41 -26.89 -30.06
N GLY A 554 17.69 -28.00 -30.17
CA GLY A 554 17.17 -28.52 -31.45
C GLY A 554 18.22 -29.15 -32.36
N GLU A 555 19.49 -28.83 -32.16
CA GLU A 555 20.64 -29.31 -32.91
C GLU A 555 21.62 -30.00 -31.95
N LYS A 556 22.36 -31.01 -32.45
CA LYS A 556 23.32 -31.78 -31.65
C LYS A 556 24.58 -32.07 -32.44
N PHE A 557 25.71 -32.12 -31.72
CA PHE A 557 26.97 -32.66 -32.26
C PHE A 557 27.10 -34.13 -31.90
N SER A 558 27.50 -34.93 -32.89
CA SER A 558 27.95 -36.31 -32.69
C SER A 558 29.10 -36.35 -31.66
N PRO A 559 29.18 -37.36 -30.77
CA PRO A 559 30.16 -37.40 -29.70
C PRO A 559 31.62 -37.24 -30.15
N LYS A 560 31.94 -37.64 -31.39
CA LYS A 560 33.27 -37.51 -32.01
C LYS A 560 33.60 -36.09 -32.47
N ASP A 561 32.59 -35.28 -32.78
CA ASP A 561 32.71 -33.95 -33.37
C ASP A 561 32.50 -32.81 -32.35
N ARG A 562 32.23 -33.17 -31.09
CA ARG A 562 32.16 -32.22 -29.97
C ARG A 562 33.53 -31.62 -29.72
N CYS A 563 33.55 -30.32 -29.43
CA CYS A 563 34.78 -29.67 -28.98
C CYS A 563 35.26 -30.34 -27.69
N LYS A 564 36.50 -30.83 -27.68
CA LYS A 564 37.09 -31.50 -26.50
C LYS A 564 37.25 -30.59 -25.27
N ASN A 565 37.13 -29.28 -25.45
CA ASN A 565 37.34 -28.28 -24.39
C ASN A 565 36.03 -27.92 -23.67
N CYS A 566 34.97 -27.63 -24.43
CA CYS A 566 33.66 -27.26 -23.87
C CYS A 566 32.63 -28.41 -23.95
N ASN A 567 33.01 -29.58 -24.48
CA ASN A 567 32.15 -30.76 -24.67
C ASN A 567 30.79 -30.49 -25.36
N GLY A 568 30.74 -29.52 -26.28
CA GLY A 568 29.50 -29.12 -26.95
C GLY A 568 28.76 -27.91 -26.34
N GLN A 569 29.19 -27.40 -25.17
CA GLN A 569 28.49 -26.33 -24.45
C GLN A 569 28.80 -24.90 -24.95
N LYS A 570 29.70 -24.73 -25.93
CA LYS A 570 30.07 -23.45 -26.57
C LYS A 570 30.79 -22.43 -25.67
N VAL A 571 30.70 -22.55 -24.35
CA VAL A 571 31.35 -21.68 -23.35
C VAL A 571 32.28 -22.48 -22.43
N GLU A 572 33.22 -21.79 -21.79
CA GLU A 572 34.15 -22.31 -20.78
C GLU A 572 34.12 -21.43 -19.52
N ARG A 573 34.23 -22.03 -18.33
CA ARG A 573 34.27 -21.29 -17.06
C ARG A 573 35.69 -20.82 -16.79
N LYS A 574 35.91 -19.50 -16.75
CA LYS A 574 37.19 -18.87 -16.40
C LYS A 574 37.04 -18.09 -15.08
N LYS A 575 38.02 -18.24 -14.18
CA LYS A 575 38.12 -17.45 -12.95
C LYS A 575 38.82 -16.13 -13.27
N LYS A 576 38.16 -15.00 -13.01
CA LYS A 576 38.72 -13.65 -13.15
C LYS A 576 38.69 -12.96 -11.78
N ILE A 577 39.74 -12.24 -11.45
CA ILE A 577 39.81 -11.45 -10.21
C ILE A 577 39.48 -10.01 -10.61
N LEU A 578 38.44 -9.43 -10.00
CA LEU A 578 38.12 -8.01 -10.11
C LEU A 578 38.66 -7.30 -8.87
N GLU A 579 39.29 -6.15 -9.09
CA GLU A 579 39.74 -5.27 -8.02
C GLU A 579 38.64 -4.24 -7.74
N VAL A 580 38.04 -4.33 -6.56
CA VAL A 580 36.94 -3.49 -6.12
C VAL A 580 37.51 -2.41 -5.22
N HIS A 581 37.52 -1.18 -5.72
CA HIS A 581 37.94 -0.02 -4.95
C HIS A 581 36.78 0.44 -4.06
N ILE A 582 37.01 0.44 -2.75
CA ILE A 582 36.10 0.97 -1.73
C ILE A 582 36.67 2.31 -1.32
N ASP A 583 36.07 3.38 -1.82
CA ASP A 583 36.47 4.74 -1.49
C ASP A 583 36.03 5.11 -0.06
N LYS A 584 36.73 6.10 0.50
CA LYS A 584 36.38 6.68 1.80
C LYS A 584 34.96 7.25 1.77
N GLY A 585 34.16 6.88 2.77
CA GLY A 585 32.81 7.43 2.94
C GLY A 585 31.73 6.76 2.09
N MET A 586 32.04 5.73 1.29
CA MET A 586 31.03 5.00 0.52
C MET A 586 29.88 4.52 1.41
N LYS A 587 28.64 4.60 0.93
CA LYS A 587 27.44 4.27 1.71
C LYS A 587 27.12 2.78 1.65
N ASP A 588 26.43 2.28 2.68
CA ASP A 588 25.86 0.93 2.66
C ASP A 588 24.87 0.79 1.50
N GLY A 589 24.87 -0.38 0.83
CA GLY A 589 24.06 -0.64 -0.36
C GLY A 589 24.52 0.06 -1.64
N GLN A 590 25.62 0.83 -1.61
CA GLN A 590 26.15 1.50 -2.80
C GLN A 590 26.65 0.49 -3.84
N LYS A 591 26.35 0.76 -5.11
CA LYS A 591 26.60 -0.17 -6.23
C LYS A 591 27.84 0.23 -7.01
N ILE A 592 28.75 -0.72 -7.20
CA ILE A 592 29.94 -0.61 -8.06
C ILE A 592 29.71 -1.51 -9.28
N THR A 593 29.64 -0.93 -10.47
CA THR A 593 29.32 -1.67 -11.70
C THR A 593 30.56 -1.92 -12.53
N PHE A 594 30.78 -3.18 -12.89
CA PHE A 594 31.81 -3.62 -13.84
C PHE A 594 31.14 -3.98 -15.16
N HIS A 595 31.29 -3.11 -16.15
CA HIS A 595 30.59 -3.25 -17.42
C HIS A 595 31.14 -4.41 -18.27
N GLY A 596 30.25 -5.24 -18.81
CA GLY A 596 30.60 -6.36 -19.71
C GLY A 596 31.35 -7.51 -19.04
N GLU A 597 31.42 -7.54 -17.71
CA GLU A 597 32.07 -8.60 -16.94
C GLU A 597 31.16 -9.78 -16.59
N GLY A 598 29.90 -9.75 -17.01
CA GLY A 598 28.95 -10.84 -16.84
C GLY A 598 29.23 -12.06 -17.72
N ASP A 599 28.36 -13.06 -17.63
CA ASP A 599 28.46 -14.27 -18.43
C ASP A 599 28.29 -13.97 -19.93
N GLN A 600 29.17 -14.56 -20.75
CA GLN A 600 29.09 -14.47 -22.20
C GLN A 600 28.27 -15.61 -22.77
N GLU A 601 27.35 -15.27 -23.67
CA GLU A 601 26.58 -16.23 -24.46
C GLU A 601 26.81 -15.98 -25.95
N PRO A 602 26.99 -17.04 -26.78
CA PRO A 602 27.18 -16.86 -28.22
C PRO A 602 26.00 -16.09 -28.86
N GLY A 603 26.30 -14.90 -29.40
CA GLY A 603 25.31 -14.05 -30.10
C GLY A 603 24.63 -12.97 -29.23
N LEU A 604 25.01 -12.85 -27.96
CA LEU A 604 24.55 -11.80 -27.04
C LEU A 604 25.75 -11.01 -26.48
N GLU A 605 25.57 -9.71 -26.24
CA GLU A 605 26.55 -8.90 -25.52
C GLU A 605 26.54 -9.27 -24.03
N PRO A 606 27.69 -9.38 -23.35
CA PRO A 606 27.73 -9.72 -21.94
C PRO A 606 27.02 -8.68 -21.07
N GLY A 607 26.34 -9.15 -20.03
CA GLY A 607 25.76 -8.30 -18.99
C GLY A 607 26.82 -7.68 -18.07
N ASP A 608 26.37 -6.89 -17.12
CA ASP A 608 27.24 -6.22 -16.13
C ASP A 608 27.30 -7.00 -14.81
N VAL A 609 28.43 -6.90 -14.12
CA VAL A 609 28.56 -7.37 -12.74
C VAL A 609 28.38 -6.17 -11.82
N ILE A 610 27.37 -6.23 -10.97
CA ILE A 610 27.03 -5.17 -10.01
C ILE A 610 27.42 -5.66 -8.63
N ILE A 611 28.39 -5.00 -8.00
CA ILE A 611 28.79 -5.28 -6.63
C ILE A 611 28.06 -4.32 -5.71
N VAL A 612 27.31 -4.86 -4.76
CA VAL A 612 26.61 -4.10 -3.73
C VAL A 612 27.42 -4.20 -2.45
N LEU A 613 27.81 -3.05 -1.89
CA LEU A 613 28.49 -3.02 -0.60
C LEU A 613 27.50 -3.36 0.52
N ASP A 614 27.94 -4.22 1.43
CA ASP A 614 27.17 -4.67 2.59
C ASP A 614 27.98 -4.38 3.85
N GLN A 615 27.61 -3.33 4.58
CA GLN A 615 28.39 -2.85 5.71
C GLN A 615 28.10 -3.66 6.98
N LYS A 616 29.13 -4.29 7.55
CA LYS A 616 29.02 -5.01 8.82
C LYS A 616 28.87 -4.06 10.00
N GLU A 617 28.15 -4.52 11.01
CA GLU A 617 28.05 -3.84 12.30
C GLU A 617 29.42 -3.79 13.01
N HIS A 618 29.74 -2.64 13.61
CA HIS A 618 30.96 -2.43 14.38
C HIS A 618 30.63 -2.43 15.88
N PRO A 619 31.44 -3.07 16.75
CA PRO A 619 31.10 -3.26 18.16
C PRO A 619 30.96 -1.97 18.97
N VAL A 620 31.65 -0.90 18.57
CA VAL A 620 31.75 0.36 19.33
C VAL A 620 31.03 1.52 18.64
N PHE A 621 30.95 1.51 17.31
CA PHE A 621 30.52 2.65 16.51
C PHE A 621 29.35 2.23 15.64
N GLN A 622 28.30 3.05 15.64
CA GLN A 622 27.15 2.88 14.77
C GLN A 622 27.10 4.04 13.78
N ARG A 623 27.08 3.71 12.48
CA ARG A 623 27.00 4.71 11.42
C ARG A 623 25.57 5.19 11.24
N GLN A 624 25.37 6.51 11.20
CA GLN A 624 24.13 7.17 10.82
C GLN A 624 24.44 8.17 9.68
N GLU A 625 24.31 7.71 8.45
CA GLU A 625 24.75 8.42 7.25
C GLU A 625 26.22 8.84 7.30
N ASP A 626 26.49 10.15 7.39
CA ASP A 626 27.83 10.72 7.47
C ASP A 626 28.29 10.92 8.93
N ASN A 627 27.42 10.64 9.91
CA ASN A 627 27.70 10.74 11.33
C ASN A 627 28.00 9.37 11.96
N LEU A 628 28.72 9.38 13.08
CA LEU A 628 28.99 8.20 13.90
C LEU A 628 28.33 8.38 15.27
N THR A 629 27.82 7.30 15.84
CA THR A 629 27.27 7.26 17.20
C THR A 629 27.98 6.19 18.01
N MET A 630 28.28 6.47 19.27
CA MET A 630 28.84 5.47 20.19
C MET A 630 28.27 5.62 21.60
N LYS A 631 28.35 4.55 22.38
CA LYS A 631 27.97 4.55 23.79
C LYS A 631 29.21 4.60 24.67
N MET A 632 29.20 5.48 25.67
CA MET A 632 30.29 5.61 26.66
C MET A 632 29.73 5.45 28.06
N ASN A 633 30.31 4.52 28.81
CA ASN A 633 29.98 4.32 30.21
C ASN A 633 30.82 5.26 31.07
N ILE A 634 30.17 6.01 31.95
CA ILE A 634 30.80 6.89 32.95
C ILE A 634 30.21 6.60 34.34
N LYS A 635 30.99 6.84 35.40
CA LYS A 635 30.52 6.69 36.78
C LYS A 635 29.69 7.91 37.22
N LEU A 636 28.84 7.76 38.23
CA LEU A 636 28.07 8.88 38.79
C LEU A 636 28.95 10.07 39.22
N VAL A 637 30.13 9.80 39.81
CA VAL A 637 31.09 10.86 40.18
C VAL A 637 31.64 11.60 38.96
N GLU A 638 31.88 10.89 37.86
CA GLU A 638 32.38 11.46 36.60
C GLU A 638 31.31 12.29 35.90
N ALA A 639 30.05 11.89 36.03
CA ALA A 639 28.89 12.60 35.49
C ALA A 639 28.61 13.93 36.22
N LEU A 640 28.95 14.03 37.52
CA LEU A 640 28.71 15.22 38.35
C LEU A 640 29.95 16.13 38.49
N CYS A 641 31.13 15.53 38.67
CA CYS A 641 32.37 16.24 38.97
C CYS A 641 33.27 16.46 37.74
N GLY A 642 32.81 16.03 36.56
CA GLY A 642 33.60 16.04 35.33
C GLY A 642 34.53 14.83 35.21
N PHE A 643 35.04 14.61 34.00
CA PHE A 643 35.89 13.47 33.70
C PHE A 643 36.85 13.78 32.56
N LYS A 644 37.85 12.91 32.37
CA LYS A 644 38.76 12.92 31.23
C LYS A 644 38.95 11.48 30.76
N ASN A 645 38.46 11.15 29.57
CA ASN A 645 38.54 9.81 28.99
C ASN A 645 39.13 9.88 27.58
N THR A 646 39.57 8.76 27.03
CA THR A 646 40.17 8.66 25.70
C THR A 646 39.34 7.74 24.80
N ILE A 647 39.13 8.16 23.55
CA ILE A 647 38.44 7.37 22.53
C ILE A 647 39.42 7.08 21.39
N GLN A 648 39.50 5.81 20.99
CA GLN A 648 40.22 5.41 19.78
C GLN A 648 39.27 5.51 18.58
N THR A 649 39.64 6.30 17.58
CA THR A 649 38.88 6.50 16.34
C THR A 649 39.21 5.41 15.30
N LEU A 650 38.42 5.36 14.23
CA LEU A 650 38.56 4.38 13.13
C LEU A 650 39.83 4.61 12.27
N ASP A 651 40.55 5.72 12.46
CA ASP A 651 41.86 6.03 11.87
C ASP A 651 43.03 5.87 12.86
N ASP A 652 42.82 5.09 13.94
CA ASP A 652 43.81 4.81 15.00
C ASP A 652 44.33 6.04 15.76
N ARG A 653 43.65 7.19 15.66
CA ARG A 653 43.93 8.36 16.52
C ARG A 653 43.25 8.19 17.88
N THR A 654 43.85 8.79 18.90
CA THR A 654 43.28 8.83 20.25
C THR A 654 42.79 10.24 20.55
N LEU A 655 41.48 10.40 20.69
CA LEU A 655 40.84 11.66 21.09
C LEU A 655 40.67 11.71 22.59
N VAL A 656 41.05 12.82 23.21
CA VAL A 656 40.82 13.07 24.63
C VAL A 656 39.53 13.86 24.78
N ILE A 657 38.56 13.28 25.49
CA ILE A 657 37.27 13.91 25.78
C ILE A 657 37.23 14.25 27.25
N SER A 658 36.92 15.52 27.54
CA SER A 658 36.83 16.01 28.91
C SER A 658 35.54 16.78 29.13
N SER A 659 34.92 16.57 30.29
CA SER A 659 33.84 17.39 30.82
C SER A 659 34.37 18.21 31.99
N LEU A 660 34.01 19.49 32.05
CA LEU A 660 34.46 20.37 33.14
C LEU A 660 33.69 20.05 34.44
N PRO A 661 34.31 20.20 35.62
CA PRO A 661 33.60 20.10 36.89
C PRO A 661 32.45 21.10 36.97
N GLY A 662 31.25 20.63 37.34
CA GLY A 662 30.03 21.43 37.41
C GLY A 662 29.11 21.30 36.17
N GLU A 663 29.60 20.70 35.08
CA GLU A 663 28.75 20.35 33.93
C GLU A 663 28.15 18.94 34.14
N VAL A 664 26.88 18.88 34.51
CA VAL A 664 26.19 17.61 34.81
C VAL A 664 25.80 16.89 33.53
N ILE A 665 26.25 15.65 33.39
CA ILE A 665 25.86 14.74 32.31
C ILE A 665 24.77 13.81 32.82
N LYS A 666 23.61 13.82 32.16
CA LYS A 666 22.49 12.95 32.52
C LYS A 666 22.67 11.55 31.94
N HIS A 667 22.04 10.55 32.56
CA HIS A 667 21.94 9.23 31.95
C HIS A 667 21.22 9.34 30.60
N THR A 668 21.76 8.71 29.56
CA THR A 668 21.35 8.78 28.14
C THR A 668 21.55 10.13 27.43
N ASP A 669 22.24 11.09 28.05
CA ASP A 669 22.56 12.36 27.42
C ASP A 669 23.50 12.17 26.21
N ILE A 670 23.36 13.03 25.19
CA ILE A 670 24.09 12.93 23.93
C ILE A 670 24.91 14.20 23.70
N LYS A 671 26.23 14.06 23.61
CA LYS A 671 27.12 15.16 23.20
C LYS A 671 27.75 14.89 21.83
N ARG A 672 28.11 15.96 21.13
CA ARG A 672 28.73 15.88 19.80
C ARG A 672 30.18 16.32 19.82
N VAL A 673 31.02 15.63 19.04
CA VAL A 673 32.37 16.03 18.67
C VAL A 673 32.35 16.37 17.18
N ALA A 674 32.65 17.63 16.86
CA ALA A 674 32.64 18.12 15.49
C ALA A 674 33.80 17.52 14.68
N ASN A 675 33.56 17.26 13.39
CA ASN A 675 34.55 16.78 12.42
C ASN A 675 35.20 15.42 12.74
N GLU A 676 34.53 14.58 13.54
CA GLU A 676 35.03 13.24 13.92
C GLU A 676 34.06 12.10 13.54
N GLY A 677 33.10 12.38 12.65
CA GLY A 677 32.21 11.38 12.04
C GLY A 677 32.83 10.67 10.82
N MET A 678 31.98 10.13 9.93
CA MET A 678 32.43 9.48 8.69
C MET A 678 32.97 10.52 7.70
N PRO A 679 33.99 10.18 6.89
CA PRO A 679 34.40 10.99 5.74
C PRO A 679 33.26 11.11 4.73
N ILE A 680 33.08 12.29 4.14
CA ILE A 680 32.06 12.50 3.12
C ILE A 680 32.51 11.87 1.80
N TYR A 681 31.64 11.09 1.16
CA TYR A 681 31.96 10.45 -0.11
C TYR A 681 32.26 11.49 -1.19
N ARG A 682 33.40 11.34 -1.89
CA ARG A 682 34.00 12.29 -2.85
C ARG A 682 34.65 13.54 -2.26
N ASP A 683 34.41 13.84 -0.99
CA ASP A 683 35.13 14.88 -0.26
C ASP A 683 35.70 14.33 1.07
N PRO A 684 36.80 13.55 0.99
CA PRO A 684 37.33 12.83 2.14
C PRO A 684 38.02 13.74 3.17
N TYR A 685 38.17 15.03 2.89
CA TYR A 685 38.77 16.00 3.81
C TYR A 685 37.75 16.55 4.82
N GLU A 686 36.47 16.49 4.48
CA GLU A 686 35.37 16.80 5.40
C GLU A 686 34.85 15.51 6.05
N LYS A 687 34.60 15.61 7.36
CA LYS A 687 34.04 14.53 8.18
C LYS A 687 32.74 15.00 8.82
N GLY A 688 31.79 14.10 8.99
CA GLY A 688 30.58 14.37 9.77
C GLY A 688 30.84 14.50 11.27
N GLN A 689 29.82 14.27 12.07
CA GLN A 689 29.87 14.44 13.53
C GLN A 689 29.93 13.08 14.25
N LEU A 690 30.63 13.04 15.38
CA LEU A 690 30.59 11.92 16.32
C LEU A 690 29.66 12.27 17.48
N PHE A 691 28.60 11.49 17.65
CA PHE A 691 27.68 11.56 18.77
C PHE A 691 28.06 10.53 19.83
N ILE A 692 28.17 10.95 21.07
CA ILE A 692 28.51 10.11 22.21
C ILE A 692 27.33 10.13 23.15
N GLN A 693 26.71 8.97 23.31
CA GLN A 693 25.64 8.74 24.27
C GLN A 693 26.25 8.25 25.59
N PHE A 694 26.01 8.99 26.67
CA PHE A 694 26.55 8.67 27.99
C PHE A 694 25.61 7.75 28.77
N GLN A 695 26.15 6.65 29.27
CA GLN A 695 25.48 5.74 30.19
C GLN A 695 26.12 5.90 31.56
N VAL A 696 25.36 6.51 32.48
CA VAL A 696 25.82 6.71 33.86
C VAL A 696 25.58 5.44 34.65
N ALA A 697 26.65 4.83 35.15
CA ALA A 697 26.61 3.73 36.09
C ALA A 697 26.43 4.27 37.51
N PHE A 698 25.29 3.92 38.12
CA PHE A 698 25.01 4.24 39.52
C PHE A 698 25.75 3.26 40.45
N PRO A 699 26.14 3.72 41.65
CA PRO A 699 26.75 2.83 42.64
C PRO A 699 25.82 1.68 43.08
N GLU A 700 26.39 0.58 43.54
CA GLU A 700 25.66 -0.59 44.04
C GLU A 700 24.91 -0.29 45.37
N LYS A 701 23.98 -1.17 45.75
CA LYS A 701 23.28 -1.11 47.05
C LYS A 701 24.32 -1.11 48.19
N ASP A 702 24.10 -0.27 49.21
CA ASP A 702 24.99 -0.10 50.38
C ASP A 702 26.41 0.43 50.09
N TRP A 703 26.64 1.06 48.93
CA TRP A 703 27.96 1.65 48.59
C TRP A 703 28.42 2.76 49.56
N LEU A 704 27.48 3.42 50.25
CA LEU A 704 27.75 4.46 51.24
C LEU A 704 27.09 4.07 52.57
N PRO A 705 27.83 4.06 53.71
CA PRO A 705 27.25 3.82 55.03
C PRO A 705 26.15 4.83 55.39
N GLU A 706 25.09 4.38 56.07
CA GLU A 706 23.93 5.21 56.43
C GLU A 706 24.29 6.51 57.16
N HIS A 707 25.29 6.48 58.05
CA HIS A 707 25.74 7.65 58.81
C HIS A 707 26.37 8.75 57.94
N LEU A 708 26.74 8.46 56.68
CA LEU A 708 27.28 9.43 55.72
C LEU A 708 26.24 9.91 54.69
N MET A 709 25.03 9.32 54.66
CA MET A 709 23.98 9.71 53.73
C MET A 709 23.52 11.16 53.92
N PHE A 710 23.49 11.65 55.16
CA PHE A 710 23.17 13.05 55.48
C PHE A 710 24.19 14.03 54.85
N GLN A 711 25.46 13.64 54.70
CA GLN A 711 26.45 14.47 54.03
C GLN A 711 26.19 14.55 52.52
N LEU A 712 25.76 13.45 51.91
CA LEU A 712 25.38 13.41 50.49
C LEU A 712 24.12 14.25 50.22
N GLU A 713 23.11 14.16 51.10
CA GLU A 713 21.88 14.93 51.01
C GLU A 713 22.14 16.45 51.07
N ARG A 714 23.08 16.90 51.91
CA ARG A 714 23.48 18.32 51.97
C ARG A 714 24.14 18.84 50.69
N LEU A 715 24.63 17.96 49.83
CA LEU A 715 25.29 18.31 48.56
C LEU A 715 24.34 18.27 47.36
N LEU A 716 23.13 17.71 47.52
CA LEU A 716 22.12 17.57 46.48
C LEU A 716 20.96 18.58 46.68
N PRO A 717 20.12 18.82 45.66
CA PRO A 717 18.93 19.65 45.81
C PRO A 717 18.00 19.15 46.93
N ALA A 718 17.36 20.08 47.63
CA ALA A 718 16.44 19.76 48.71
C ALA A 718 15.26 18.89 48.21
N ARG A 719 14.82 17.94 49.04
CA ARG A 719 13.65 17.12 48.75
C ARG A 719 12.41 18.02 48.74
N GLU A 720 11.49 17.75 47.82
CA GLU A 720 10.16 18.37 47.84
C GLU A 720 9.31 17.63 48.88
N ASP A 721 8.79 18.36 49.86
CA ASP A 721 7.90 17.82 50.87
C ASP A 721 6.53 17.55 50.25
N VAL A 722 6.18 16.27 50.09
CA VAL A 722 4.85 15.87 49.66
C VAL A 722 3.93 15.87 50.88
N MET A 723 2.88 16.68 50.85
CA MET A 723 1.83 16.64 51.87
C MET A 723 1.01 15.36 51.69
N ILE A 724 1.26 14.37 52.53
CA ILE A 724 0.48 13.13 52.59
C ILE A 724 -0.81 13.44 53.35
N THR A 725 -1.95 13.32 52.68
CA THR A 725 -3.29 13.49 53.28
C THR A 725 -3.87 12.13 53.68
N ASP A 726 -4.80 12.11 54.64
CA ASP A 726 -5.45 10.89 55.16
C ASP A 726 -6.17 10.02 54.10
N GLU A 727 -6.36 10.53 52.88
CA GLU A 727 -6.94 9.81 51.73
C GLU A 727 -5.89 9.03 50.91
N MET A 728 -4.60 9.09 51.25
CA MET A 728 -3.50 8.45 50.51
C MET A 728 -3.05 7.16 51.20
N GLU A 729 -3.02 6.04 50.46
CA GLU A 729 -2.51 4.77 50.95
C GLU A 729 -0.99 4.68 50.76
N GLU A 730 -0.25 4.42 51.85
CA GLU A 730 1.17 4.14 51.80
C GLU A 730 1.41 2.71 51.28
N VAL A 731 2.20 2.58 50.22
CA VAL A 731 2.57 1.29 49.63
C VAL A 731 4.09 1.13 49.63
N GLU A 732 4.56 -0.04 50.03
CA GLU A 732 5.98 -0.37 50.00
C GLU A 732 6.39 -0.88 48.60
N LEU A 733 7.49 -0.33 48.07
CA LEU A 733 8.08 -0.82 46.83
C LEU A 733 8.90 -2.08 47.13
N CYS A 734 8.45 -3.23 46.65
CA CYS A 734 9.22 -4.49 46.74
C CYS A 734 10.04 -4.73 45.46
N GLU A 735 11.23 -5.31 45.60
CA GLU A 735 12.00 -5.83 44.45
C GLU A 735 11.19 -6.98 43.80
N VAL A 736 11.02 -6.93 42.47
CA VAL A 736 10.24 -7.93 41.74
C VAL A 736 11.07 -9.21 41.59
N ASP A 737 10.74 -10.25 42.35
CA ASP A 737 11.36 -11.57 42.22
C ASP A 737 10.63 -12.40 41.14
N GLU A 738 11.29 -12.61 40.00
CA GLU A 738 10.76 -13.23 38.77
C GLU A 738 10.14 -14.62 38.98
N ARG A 739 10.52 -15.33 40.06
CA ARG A 739 10.01 -16.68 40.35
C ARG A 739 8.64 -16.70 41.02
N THR A 740 8.22 -15.61 41.65
CA THR A 740 6.99 -15.58 42.45
C THR A 740 5.75 -15.27 41.58
N GLN A 741 5.93 -14.54 40.48
CA GLN A 741 4.85 -14.28 39.51
C GLN A 741 4.34 -15.55 38.79
N GLN A 742 5.21 -16.54 38.57
CA GLN A 742 4.80 -17.80 37.92
C GLN A 742 3.88 -18.67 38.80
N ARG A 743 3.92 -18.53 40.14
CA ARG A 743 3.08 -19.33 41.05
C ARG A 743 1.67 -18.77 41.25
N ASN A 744 1.49 -17.45 41.18
CA ASN A 744 0.18 -16.83 41.42
C ASN A 744 -0.77 -16.82 40.22
N SER A 745 -0.34 -17.26 39.03
CA SER A 745 -1.21 -17.29 37.83
C SER A 745 -1.85 -18.67 37.56
N GLY A 746 -1.68 -19.64 38.47
CA GLY A 746 -2.07 -21.04 38.25
C GLY A 746 -3.20 -21.59 39.13
N GLY A 747 -3.88 -20.78 39.95
CA GLY A 747 -4.64 -21.32 41.08
C GLY A 747 -5.97 -20.66 41.40
N GLU A 748 -6.82 -20.34 40.43
CA GLU A 748 -8.27 -20.17 40.67
C GLU A 748 -9.06 -20.62 39.43
N ALA A 749 -9.29 -21.93 39.31
CA ALA A 749 -10.21 -22.49 38.33
C ALA A 749 -10.84 -23.79 38.88
N TYR A 750 -12.11 -23.67 39.27
CA TYR A 750 -13.11 -24.73 39.50
C TYR A 750 -12.88 -25.69 40.68
N GLU A 751 -13.61 -25.47 41.77
CA GLU A 751 -14.12 -26.56 42.63
C GLU A 751 -15.65 -26.50 42.63
N GLU A 752 -16.27 -27.33 41.78
CA GLU A 752 -17.64 -27.83 41.94
C GLU A 752 -17.55 -29.37 42.00
N ASP A 753 -17.94 -29.90 43.15
CA ASP A 753 -18.49 -31.22 43.47
C ASP A 753 -18.11 -32.47 42.64
N GLU A 754 -17.45 -33.45 43.28
CA GLU A 754 -17.89 -34.86 43.18
C GLU A 754 -17.38 -35.74 44.35
N GLU A 755 -18.32 -36.47 44.96
CA GLU A 755 -18.13 -37.49 45.98
C GLU A 755 -17.43 -38.76 45.43
N GLY A 756 -16.55 -39.40 46.20
CA GLY A 756 -16.13 -40.78 45.92
C GLY A 756 -14.89 -41.29 46.68
N PRO A 757 -14.94 -42.42 47.42
CA PRO A 757 -13.91 -42.77 48.40
C PRO A 757 -12.84 -43.76 47.90
N ARG A 758 -11.63 -43.63 48.49
CA ARG A 758 -10.61 -44.67 48.75
C ARG A 758 -10.03 -45.47 47.58
N GLY A 759 -8.70 -45.46 47.51
CA GLY A 759 -7.93 -46.57 46.92
C GLY A 759 -6.51 -46.17 46.55
N GLY A 760 -5.56 -46.36 47.45
CA GLY A 760 -4.14 -46.18 47.14
C GLY A 760 -3.60 -47.33 46.29
N VAL A 761 -2.59 -47.05 45.45
CA VAL A 761 -1.52 -47.99 45.13
C VAL A 761 -0.24 -47.22 44.85
N GLN A 762 0.83 -47.65 45.51
CA GLN A 762 2.21 -47.20 45.42
C GLN A 762 2.95 -48.20 44.53
N CYS A 763 3.73 -47.76 43.52
CA CYS A 763 4.84 -48.48 42.88
C CYS A 763 5.57 -47.50 41.92
N GLN A 764 6.74 -46.96 42.26
CA GLN A 764 8.09 -47.48 41.98
C GLN A 764 8.42 -47.74 40.48
N THR A 765 9.24 -46.82 39.95
CA THR A 765 10.45 -47.05 39.11
C THR A 765 10.46 -48.17 38.08
N GLN A 766 10.52 -47.79 36.79
CA GLN A 766 11.75 -47.78 36.00
C GLN A 766 11.61 -46.86 34.79
#